data_AF-A0A7C5BLA9-F1
#
_entry.id   AF-A0A7C5BLA9-F1
#
_cell.length_a   1.000
_cell.length_b   1.000
_cell.length_c   1.000
_cell.angle_alpha   90.00
_cell.angle_beta   90.00
_cell.angle_gamma   90.00
#
_symmetry.space_group_name_H-M   'P 1'
#
loop_
_entity.id
_entity.type
_entity.pdbx_description
1 polymer ?
#
loop_
_entity_poly.entity_id
_entity_poly.type
_entity_poly.pdbx_seq_one_letter_code
_entity_poly.pdbx_strand_id
1 'polypeptide(L)'
;MKIALTLSIALAVILITSGSLVFSNFHDVANGDLQMSPQANAISIPLHGSCVFITNEKSLRHISTGKRLTVLVTLSFRNQGELNNLLANLQDPLSYSYHRYLSRQAFISEFSPSASEYNSYIHFFEDQGLKVTRTYSDRVSIGLSGTASQFEAVFHSQIMYFKGSRGTFYAPDSALWVSADFGKILAVSGLSDRFEATISPMFCGSGSSQQLYGADFQAAYQLKQLYLQYGYPSNDTVATILWAGTNSSGSPVAPYDPADISTYFAKNLPSGEPAPSVYGYPVCNALPPGPSSQYDSTNANVESTLDLEMAGSTAPGASIVEVYGSAPTIVDLNTAFASVLSPNYNTTVNSALSRVVAISNSWGAKNCSDPTWMQYEKEAAARGITVIASSGDNGNTPSPIPSFPACASYNDSGTLAVGGSFTKLSGTPSINGSGTTGILSQSVWFNTPYQGNGSQGGVSKIFSEPKWQLSSSDANGVISGAANITGVSSGRGTPDIAADGANMTIYLSTFGQTNYFTVDGTSIASPLVGGEIATLDHSLHSLEGFINPLLYKLGQEQVSGKLGGRPVFYFISNGSNTDFKAYDGYSLAVGWGSINSYNLISAQIGHKVIFNETGLSSGKWYVNISGSSEYALAGSDIVYCLPNGSYSYNVSSTNQYYTSYPSHGNFTVNGTMTLNISFKFSKFAASFGESGLPIGTNWSIEIYNLSGNIVDQSSSSTAIRFLLINGSYSYFAQDTKKDYKPSNGRGTFVVAGNNSTSIVVNFNPVLYNESFIEVGMPVGYWYLNITNSSGKTFIASSNSTNISLEMMNGTYTYRAGSGNRLYFNSTTGTVILSGGKPSTIIINFNPYLIPVVFNETGLPNGTLWSVTFGKETLSSSNSSIVFYVSNSTLSFNISKITGFHATPPNGSISVNGHEITESIAFSANKQTGNAFLNYTAILSSRVFQVFITLAALTLISAAAIVARRRRK
;
A
#
# COMPACT_ATOMS: atom_id res chain seq x y z
N MET A 1 -23.14 29.32 -26.37
CA MET A 1 -23.45 30.16 -27.54
C MET A 1 -23.91 31.52 -27.03
N LYS A 2 -23.40 32.63 -27.59
CA LYS A 2 -23.54 34.04 -27.13
C LYS A 2 -22.86 34.31 -25.75
N ILE A 3 -21.97 35.29 -25.49
CA ILE A 3 -21.40 36.52 -26.12
C ILE A 3 -21.83 37.82 -25.39
N ALA A 4 -20.82 38.66 -25.08
CA ALA A 4 -20.85 40.11 -24.78
C ALA A 4 -21.43 40.62 -23.42
N LEU A 5 -20.96 41.76 -22.86
CA LEU A 5 -19.63 42.41 -22.86
C LEU A 5 -19.59 43.61 -21.86
N THR A 6 -18.44 43.88 -21.19
CA THR A 6 -18.01 45.21 -20.61
C THR A 6 -18.89 45.86 -19.51
N LEU A 7 -18.53 46.89 -18.73
CA LEU A 7 -17.43 47.91 -18.61
C LEU A 7 -17.46 48.39 -17.11
N SER A 8 -16.48 48.97 -16.37
CA SER A 8 -15.02 49.22 -16.44
C SER A 8 -14.48 49.85 -15.11
N ILE A 9 -13.15 50.05 -14.99
CA ILE A 9 -12.44 51.15 -14.23
C ILE A 9 -12.53 51.20 -12.68
N ALA A 10 -11.46 51.45 -11.88
CA ALA A 10 -9.98 51.41 -12.08
C ALA A 10 -9.18 51.55 -10.75
N LEU A 11 -7.85 51.32 -10.82
CA LEU A 11 -6.75 51.68 -9.86
C LEU A 11 -6.70 50.99 -8.47
N ALA A 12 -5.55 50.69 -7.84
CA ALA A 12 -4.12 50.86 -8.19
C ALA A 12 -3.25 49.71 -7.56
N VAL A 13 -2.17 49.17 -8.18
CA VAL A 13 -0.71 49.50 -7.98
C VAL A 13 -0.23 49.22 -6.52
N ILE A 14 0.75 48.37 -6.16
CA ILE A 14 2.02 47.78 -6.73
C ILE A 14 2.11 46.28 -6.28
N LEU A 15 2.57 45.24 -7.02
CA LEU A 15 3.88 44.91 -7.67
C LEU A 15 5.01 44.57 -6.64
N ILE A 16 6.11 43.82 -6.87
CA ILE A 16 6.72 42.99 -7.95
C ILE A 16 7.76 42.08 -7.22
N THR A 17 8.15 40.83 -7.52
CA THR A 17 7.68 39.63 -8.28
C THR A 17 8.14 38.39 -7.45
N SER A 18 8.65 37.20 -7.86
CA SER A 18 8.97 36.49 -9.13
C SER A 18 9.17 34.99 -8.80
N GLY A 19 9.10 34.02 -9.73
CA GLY A 19 8.78 34.11 -11.16
C GLY A 19 9.81 33.43 -12.07
N SER A 20 9.68 32.12 -12.31
CA SER A 20 10.55 31.35 -13.22
C SER A 20 10.08 31.44 -14.68
N LEU A 21 11.01 31.58 -15.63
CA LEU A 21 10.92 31.14 -17.05
C LEU A 21 12.12 31.63 -17.88
N VAL A 22 12.76 30.74 -18.65
CA VAL A 22 13.10 30.94 -20.08
C VAL A 22 13.21 29.56 -20.73
N PHE A 23 12.55 29.35 -21.87
CA PHE A 23 12.82 28.31 -22.85
C PHE A 23 12.74 28.98 -24.23
N SER A 24 13.83 29.00 -25.00
CA SER A 24 13.79 29.11 -26.47
C SER A 24 15.19 29.16 -27.11
N ASN A 25 15.35 28.39 -28.19
CA ASN A 25 16.15 28.68 -29.38
C ASN A 25 17.66 28.98 -29.22
N PHE A 26 18.47 28.09 -29.78
CA PHE A 26 19.42 28.50 -30.83
C PHE A 26 19.31 27.56 -32.02
N HIS A 27 19.41 28.13 -33.21
CA HIS A 27 19.52 27.44 -34.49
C HIS A 27 20.79 27.93 -35.20
N ASP A 28 21.21 27.22 -36.23
CA ASP A 28 22.24 27.61 -37.20
C ASP A 28 23.68 27.81 -36.67
N VAL A 29 24.50 26.76 -36.82
CA VAL A 29 25.70 26.87 -37.66
C VAL A 29 25.74 25.65 -38.59
N ALA A 30 25.88 25.89 -39.88
CA ALA A 30 26.18 24.86 -40.89
C ALA A 30 27.53 25.17 -41.56
N ASN A 31 28.03 24.23 -42.35
CA ASN A 31 29.28 24.25 -43.13
C ASN A 31 30.57 24.21 -42.31
N GLY A 32 31.11 23.00 -42.20
CA GLY A 32 32.49 22.73 -41.83
C GLY A 32 32.92 21.40 -42.43
N ASP A 33 33.43 21.41 -43.67
CA ASP A 33 33.99 20.22 -44.34
C ASP A 33 35.29 19.78 -43.66
N LEU A 34 35.15 19.09 -42.54
CA LEU A 34 36.21 18.29 -41.95
C LEU A 34 36.18 16.92 -42.63
N GLN A 35 37.17 16.65 -43.49
CA GLN A 35 37.53 15.28 -43.85
C GLN A 35 38.05 14.57 -42.60
N MET A 36 37.13 14.02 -41.81
CA MET A 36 37.47 13.13 -40.71
C MET A 36 38.19 11.91 -41.28
N SER A 37 39.29 11.49 -40.64
CA SER A 37 39.97 10.26 -41.04
C SER A 37 39.04 9.06 -40.83
N PRO A 38 39.18 7.96 -41.60
CA PRO A 38 38.30 6.79 -41.49
C PRO A 38 38.19 6.16 -40.09
N GLN A 39 39.14 6.46 -39.19
CA GLN A 39 39.12 6.00 -37.80
C GLN A 39 38.10 6.72 -36.90
N ALA A 40 37.55 7.87 -37.31
CA ALA A 40 36.65 8.66 -36.47
C ALA A 40 35.26 8.02 -36.25
N ASN A 41 34.83 7.14 -37.17
CA ASN A 41 33.58 6.40 -37.10
C ASN A 41 33.82 4.90 -36.86
N ALA A 42 34.85 4.53 -36.11
CA ALA A 42 35.12 3.13 -35.75
C ALA A 42 34.68 2.83 -34.31
N ILE A 43 33.97 1.71 -34.11
CA ILE A 43 33.60 1.19 -32.79
C ILE A 43 34.44 -0.05 -32.49
N SER A 44 35.03 -0.09 -31.29
CA SER A 44 35.76 -1.27 -30.82
C SER A 44 34.79 -2.32 -30.27
N ILE A 45 34.99 -3.57 -30.69
CA ILE A 45 34.41 -4.75 -30.06
C ILE A 45 35.47 -5.24 -29.06
N PRO A 46 35.31 -4.99 -27.75
CA PRO A 46 36.35 -5.26 -26.78
C PRO A 46 36.55 -6.77 -26.61
N LEU A 47 37.80 -7.23 -26.68
CA LEU A 47 38.16 -8.60 -26.28
C LEU A 47 38.12 -8.78 -24.74
N HIS A 48 37.98 -7.69 -23.98
CA HIS A 48 37.74 -7.68 -22.54
C HIS A 48 36.36 -8.28 -22.19
N GLY A 49 36.25 -9.01 -21.07
CA GLY A 49 35.26 -10.08 -20.86
C GLY A 49 35.65 -11.49 -21.38
N SER A 50 36.06 -11.64 -22.64
CA SER A 50 36.05 -12.93 -23.38
C SER A 50 37.02 -14.03 -22.92
N CYS A 51 36.69 -15.30 -23.16
CA CYS A 51 37.54 -16.48 -22.90
C CYS A 51 38.84 -16.55 -23.76
N VAL A 52 39.19 -15.49 -24.49
CA VAL A 52 40.27 -15.44 -25.49
C VAL A 52 41.47 -14.60 -25.02
N PHE A 53 41.49 -14.14 -23.75
CA PHE A 53 42.46 -13.17 -23.22
C PHE A 53 43.92 -13.31 -23.64
N ILE A 54 44.44 -12.32 -24.36
CA ILE A 54 45.88 -12.09 -24.46
C ILE A 54 46.31 -11.19 -23.30
N THR A 55 47.19 -11.68 -22.46
CA THR A 55 47.78 -11.00 -21.30
C THR A 55 49.28 -11.32 -21.26
N ASN A 56 50.08 -10.46 -21.89
CA ASN A 56 51.55 -10.54 -21.94
C ASN A 56 52.15 -11.79 -22.64
N GLU A 57 51.38 -12.60 -23.37
CA GLU A 57 51.97 -13.67 -24.18
C GLU A 57 52.83 -13.11 -25.31
N LYS A 58 53.96 -13.79 -25.57
CA LYS A 58 54.85 -13.43 -26.67
C LYS A 58 54.21 -13.81 -28.01
N SER A 59 53.86 -12.80 -28.81
CA SER A 59 53.58 -12.94 -30.24
C SER A 59 54.81 -13.52 -30.97
N LEU A 60 54.57 -14.41 -31.92
CA LEU A 60 55.59 -15.20 -32.61
C LEU A 60 55.70 -14.84 -34.09
N ARG A 61 54.58 -14.91 -34.83
CA ARG A 61 54.48 -14.63 -36.26
C ARG A 61 53.02 -14.46 -36.67
N HIS A 62 52.79 -13.79 -37.79
CA HIS A 62 51.50 -13.73 -38.45
C HIS A 62 50.98 -15.13 -38.83
N ILE A 63 49.67 -15.32 -38.83
CA ILE A 63 49.05 -16.53 -39.38
C ILE A 63 49.21 -16.57 -40.91
N SER A 64 48.96 -17.71 -41.56
CA SER A 64 48.85 -17.71 -43.02
C SER A 64 47.62 -16.90 -43.42
N THR A 65 47.81 -15.82 -44.19
CA THR A 65 46.73 -14.93 -44.66
C THR A 65 45.64 -15.69 -45.41
N GLY A 66 46.01 -16.75 -46.13
CA GLY A 66 45.09 -17.67 -46.83
C GLY A 66 44.49 -18.79 -45.96
N LYS A 67 44.82 -18.91 -44.67
CA LYS A 67 44.19 -19.89 -43.77
C LYS A 67 42.70 -19.59 -43.69
N ARG A 68 41.86 -20.58 -44.01
CA ARG A 68 40.41 -20.46 -43.80
C ARG A 68 40.07 -20.53 -42.32
N LEU A 69 39.16 -19.66 -41.89
CA LEU A 69 38.56 -19.66 -40.55
C LEU A 69 37.03 -19.85 -40.68
N THR A 70 36.42 -20.37 -39.62
CA THR A 70 34.97 -20.38 -39.38
C THR A 70 34.72 -19.45 -38.21
N VAL A 71 33.78 -18.52 -38.37
CA VAL A 71 33.54 -17.43 -37.42
C VAL A 71 32.04 -17.33 -37.14
N LEU A 72 31.68 -17.07 -35.89
CA LEU A 72 30.33 -16.72 -35.49
C LEU A 72 30.33 -15.27 -34.99
N VAL A 73 29.57 -14.41 -35.65
CA VAL A 73 29.32 -13.04 -35.22
C VAL A 73 28.00 -13.02 -34.45
N THR A 74 28.03 -12.48 -33.24
CA THR A 74 26.86 -12.35 -32.36
C THR A 74 26.47 -10.88 -32.28
N LEU A 75 25.22 -10.56 -32.60
CA LEU A 75 24.65 -9.22 -32.49
C LEU A 75 23.98 -9.02 -31.14
N SER A 76 24.04 -7.79 -30.64
CA SER A 76 23.45 -7.39 -29.37
C SER A 76 21.92 -7.35 -29.44
N PHE A 77 21.24 -7.80 -28.39
CA PHE A 77 19.80 -7.53 -28.24
C PHE A 77 19.50 -6.02 -28.21
N ARG A 78 18.36 -5.65 -28.79
CA ARG A 78 17.67 -4.38 -28.58
C ARG A 78 17.03 -4.35 -27.19
N ASN A 79 16.52 -3.18 -26.79
CA ASN A 79 15.66 -2.99 -25.62
C ASN A 79 16.24 -3.65 -24.34
N GLN A 80 17.55 -3.45 -24.10
CA GLN A 80 18.28 -4.17 -23.05
C GLN A 80 17.86 -3.76 -21.62
N GLY A 81 17.38 -2.52 -21.44
CA GLY A 81 16.83 -2.09 -20.15
C GLY A 81 15.53 -2.85 -19.85
N GLU A 82 14.68 -2.97 -20.86
CA GLU A 82 13.42 -3.71 -20.84
C GLU A 82 13.66 -5.21 -20.65
N LEU A 83 14.70 -5.78 -21.28
CA LEU A 83 15.09 -7.18 -21.11
C LEU A 83 15.60 -7.46 -19.69
N ASN A 84 16.49 -6.63 -19.16
CA ASN A 84 16.99 -6.80 -17.79
C ASN A 84 15.85 -6.63 -16.76
N ASN A 85 14.91 -5.70 -17.01
CA ASN A 85 13.70 -5.57 -16.20
C ASN A 85 12.80 -6.80 -16.30
N LEU A 86 12.61 -7.38 -17.50
CA LEU A 86 11.86 -8.62 -17.69
C LEU A 86 12.50 -9.79 -16.93
N LEU A 87 13.81 -9.99 -17.08
CA LEU A 87 14.55 -11.07 -16.42
C LEU A 87 14.45 -10.97 -14.88
N ALA A 88 14.61 -9.77 -14.32
CA ALA A 88 14.36 -9.55 -12.89
C ALA A 88 12.89 -9.83 -12.49
N ASN A 89 11.92 -9.39 -13.30
CA ASN A 89 10.49 -9.58 -13.07
C ASN A 89 9.99 -11.02 -13.32
N LEU A 90 10.78 -11.89 -13.97
CA LEU A 90 10.50 -13.33 -14.07
C LEU A 90 10.89 -14.06 -12.78
N GLN A 91 11.85 -13.52 -12.02
CA GLN A 91 12.47 -14.11 -10.83
C GLN A 91 11.94 -13.55 -9.50
N ASP A 92 11.25 -12.41 -9.52
CA ASP A 92 10.59 -11.85 -8.34
C ASP A 92 9.19 -12.48 -8.13
N PRO A 93 8.95 -13.28 -7.08
CA PRO A 93 7.63 -13.88 -6.81
C PRO A 93 6.53 -12.85 -6.49
N LEU A 94 6.88 -11.56 -6.30
CA LEU A 94 5.92 -10.48 -6.12
C LEU A 94 5.46 -9.87 -7.47
N SER A 95 6.17 -10.18 -8.56
CA SER A 95 5.89 -9.68 -9.91
C SER A 95 4.72 -10.41 -10.56
N TYR A 96 3.87 -9.67 -11.26
CA TYR A 96 2.84 -10.24 -12.13
C TYR A 96 3.42 -11.12 -13.25
N SER A 97 4.70 -10.94 -13.58
CA SER A 97 5.42 -11.71 -14.61
C SER A 97 6.19 -12.92 -14.06
N TYR A 98 6.11 -13.24 -12.77
CA TYR A 98 6.84 -14.39 -12.19
C TYR A 98 6.53 -15.69 -12.94
N HIS A 99 7.57 -16.39 -13.39
CA HIS A 99 7.51 -17.58 -14.27
C HIS A 99 6.63 -17.43 -15.54
N ARG A 100 6.35 -16.19 -16.00
CA ARG A 100 5.58 -15.91 -17.23
C ARG A 100 6.49 -15.67 -18.43
N TYR A 101 7.23 -16.71 -18.79
CA TYR A 101 8.23 -16.68 -19.85
C TYR A 101 7.65 -16.33 -21.22
N LEU A 102 8.49 -15.74 -22.07
CA LEU A 102 8.11 -15.39 -23.44
C LEU A 102 8.17 -16.60 -24.36
N SER A 103 7.18 -16.72 -25.24
CA SER A 103 7.36 -17.54 -26.44
C SER A 103 8.52 -16.98 -27.27
N ARG A 104 9.24 -17.87 -27.95
CA ARG A 104 10.37 -17.46 -28.82
C ARG A 104 10.00 -16.36 -29.80
N GLN A 105 8.80 -16.41 -30.39
CA GLN A 105 8.34 -15.38 -31.34
C GLN A 105 8.09 -14.01 -30.67
N ALA A 106 7.68 -13.97 -29.40
CA ALA A 106 7.55 -12.73 -28.64
C ALA A 106 8.94 -12.16 -28.32
N PHE A 107 9.88 -12.99 -27.86
CA PHE A 107 11.28 -12.59 -27.63
C PHE A 107 11.93 -12.00 -28.90
N ILE A 108 11.74 -12.68 -30.05
CA ILE A 108 12.26 -12.25 -31.36
C ILE A 108 11.60 -10.95 -31.87
N SER A 109 10.38 -10.65 -31.45
CA SER A 109 9.71 -9.39 -31.77
C SER A 109 10.25 -8.24 -30.92
N GLU A 110 10.45 -8.46 -29.62
CA GLU A 110 10.79 -7.41 -28.67
C GLU A 110 12.30 -7.12 -28.62
N PHE A 111 13.14 -8.14 -28.51
CA PHE A 111 14.56 -8.01 -28.16
C PHE A 111 15.53 -8.30 -29.32
N SER A 112 15.23 -9.23 -30.22
CA SER A 112 16.15 -9.52 -31.33
C SER A 112 16.30 -8.34 -32.32
N PRO A 113 17.46 -8.18 -32.98
CA PRO A 113 17.67 -7.22 -34.08
C PRO A 113 16.55 -7.22 -35.13
N SER A 114 16.33 -6.09 -35.80
CA SER A 114 15.32 -5.97 -36.86
C SER A 114 15.73 -6.73 -38.13
N ALA A 115 14.76 -7.07 -38.99
CA ALA A 115 15.05 -7.83 -40.22
C ALA A 115 15.93 -7.04 -41.22
N SER A 116 15.70 -5.74 -41.37
CA SER A 116 16.51 -4.85 -42.20
C SER A 116 17.95 -4.71 -41.68
N GLU A 117 18.11 -4.62 -40.36
CA GLU A 117 19.40 -4.52 -39.67
C GLU A 117 20.21 -5.81 -39.83
N TYR A 118 19.64 -6.97 -39.50
CA TYR A 118 20.28 -8.27 -39.68
C TYR A 118 20.72 -8.52 -41.14
N ASN A 119 19.88 -8.14 -42.10
CA ASN A 119 20.22 -8.25 -43.52
C ASN A 119 21.34 -7.27 -43.93
N SER A 120 21.42 -6.08 -43.34
CA SER A 120 22.55 -5.16 -43.59
C SER A 120 23.88 -5.69 -43.05
N TYR A 121 23.88 -6.41 -41.92
CA TYR A 121 25.06 -7.14 -41.44
C TYR A 121 25.47 -8.27 -42.39
N ILE A 122 24.50 -9.05 -42.90
CA ILE A 122 24.75 -10.10 -43.90
C ILE A 122 25.43 -9.51 -45.14
N HIS A 123 24.82 -8.49 -45.76
CA HIS A 123 25.36 -7.90 -46.98
C HIS A 123 26.71 -7.22 -46.77
N PHE A 124 26.94 -6.58 -45.61
CA PHE A 124 28.27 -6.07 -45.25
C PHE A 124 29.34 -7.16 -45.29
N PHE A 125 29.11 -8.31 -44.67
CA PHE A 125 30.10 -9.40 -44.69
C PHE A 125 30.26 -10.01 -46.10
N GLU A 126 29.18 -10.09 -46.89
CA GLU A 126 29.22 -10.54 -48.29
C GLU A 126 30.03 -9.58 -49.19
N ASP A 127 29.84 -8.27 -49.04
CA ASP A 127 30.59 -7.21 -49.77
C ASP A 127 32.09 -7.21 -49.42
N GLN A 128 32.44 -7.63 -48.20
CA GLN A 128 33.84 -7.88 -47.77
C GLN A 128 34.37 -9.26 -48.25
N GLY A 129 33.59 -9.98 -49.06
CA GLY A 129 33.94 -11.27 -49.66
C GLY A 129 33.91 -12.46 -48.70
N LEU A 130 33.38 -12.30 -47.48
CA LEU A 130 33.18 -13.41 -46.56
C LEU A 130 31.95 -14.22 -46.98
N LYS A 131 32.06 -15.55 -46.94
CA LYS A 131 30.90 -16.40 -47.21
C LYS A 131 30.05 -16.53 -45.95
N VAL A 132 28.78 -16.13 -46.00
CA VAL A 132 27.80 -16.56 -44.99
C VAL A 132 27.62 -18.07 -45.07
N THR A 133 27.92 -18.76 -43.98
CA THR A 133 27.73 -20.21 -43.84
C THR A 133 26.40 -20.55 -43.20
N ARG A 134 25.84 -19.66 -42.37
CA ARG A 134 24.55 -19.87 -41.71
C ARG A 134 23.89 -18.57 -41.26
N THR A 135 22.58 -18.49 -41.45
CA THR A 135 21.70 -17.50 -40.83
C THR A 135 20.79 -18.17 -39.79
N TYR A 136 20.28 -17.37 -38.86
CA TYR A 136 19.44 -17.79 -37.74
C TYR A 136 18.14 -16.98 -37.75
N SER A 137 17.00 -17.64 -37.49
CA SER A 137 15.68 -17.00 -37.58
C SER A 137 15.38 -16.07 -36.40
N ASP A 138 16.15 -16.18 -35.32
CA ASP A 138 16.19 -15.20 -34.22
C ASP A 138 16.81 -13.86 -34.63
N ARG A 139 17.63 -13.83 -35.70
CA ARG A 139 18.42 -12.69 -36.15
C ARG A 139 19.48 -12.19 -35.15
N VAL A 140 19.93 -13.08 -34.26
CA VAL A 140 20.94 -12.79 -33.23
C VAL A 140 22.34 -13.08 -33.77
N SER A 141 22.53 -14.19 -34.48
CA SER A 141 23.86 -14.69 -34.83
C SER A 141 24.04 -14.89 -36.34
N ILE A 142 25.29 -14.78 -36.83
CA ILE A 142 25.65 -14.97 -38.25
C ILE A 142 26.89 -15.87 -38.32
N GLY A 143 26.77 -17.01 -39.00
CA GLY A 143 27.88 -17.90 -39.30
C GLY A 143 28.59 -17.45 -40.59
N LEU A 144 29.92 -17.30 -40.52
CA LEU A 144 30.79 -16.82 -41.60
C LEU A 144 31.95 -17.78 -41.86
N SER A 145 32.50 -17.77 -43.07
CA SER A 145 33.81 -18.35 -43.37
C SER A 145 34.54 -17.59 -44.47
N GLY A 146 35.78 -17.22 -44.19
CA GLY A 146 36.70 -16.49 -45.08
C GLY A 146 38.15 -16.87 -44.79
N THR A 147 39.10 -16.20 -45.43
CA THR A 147 40.52 -16.31 -45.05
C THR A 147 40.86 -15.35 -43.91
N ALA A 148 41.96 -15.61 -43.19
CA ALA A 148 42.46 -14.73 -42.14
C ALA A 148 42.56 -13.27 -42.62
N SER A 149 43.15 -13.03 -43.79
CA SER A 149 43.29 -11.68 -44.36
C SER A 149 41.98 -10.94 -44.63
N GLN A 150 40.87 -11.65 -44.84
CA GLN A 150 39.56 -11.01 -44.97
C GLN A 150 39.03 -10.57 -43.61
N PHE A 151 39.15 -11.43 -42.58
CA PHE A 151 38.76 -11.07 -41.22
C PHE A 151 39.66 -9.96 -40.62
N GLU A 152 40.95 -9.96 -40.95
CA GLU A 152 41.91 -8.92 -40.56
C GLU A 152 41.56 -7.56 -41.20
N ALA A 153 41.09 -7.56 -42.45
CA ALA A 153 40.61 -6.36 -43.13
C ALA A 153 39.28 -5.84 -42.54
N VAL A 154 38.34 -6.74 -42.22
CA VAL A 154 37.01 -6.42 -41.66
C VAL A 154 37.06 -5.93 -40.22
N PHE A 155 37.93 -6.52 -39.40
CA PHE A 155 38.01 -6.24 -37.95
C PHE A 155 39.25 -5.42 -37.53
N HIS A 156 40.05 -4.96 -38.49
CA HIS A 156 41.21 -4.07 -38.30
C HIS A 156 42.23 -4.52 -37.24
N SER A 157 42.42 -5.83 -37.08
CA SER A 157 43.35 -6.47 -36.13
C SER A 157 44.10 -7.59 -36.85
N GLN A 158 45.37 -7.87 -36.47
CA GLN A 158 46.17 -8.91 -37.13
C GLN A 158 46.07 -10.24 -36.39
N ILE A 159 45.88 -11.35 -37.10
CA ILE A 159 45.76 -12.66 -36.45
C ILE A 159 47.16 -13.27 -36.33
N MET A 160 47.68 -13.24 -35.10
CA MET A 160 49.04 -13.65 -34.78
C MET A 160 49.04 -14.97 -34.02
N TYR A 161 50.10 -15.77 -34.20
CA TYR A 161 50.41 -16.91 -33.33
C TYR A 161 51.12 -16.43 -32.06
N PHE A 162 50.67 -16.90 -30.90
CA PHE A 162 51.19 -16.55 -29.58
C PHE A 162 51.69 -17.80 -28.84
N LYS A 163 52.76 -17.64 -28.04
CA LYS A 163 53.20 -18.68 -27.11
C LYS A 163 52.44 -18.57 -25.79
N GLY A 164 51.46 -19.46 -25.58
CA GLY A 164 50.79 -19.65 -24.30
C GLY A 164 51.53 -20.63 -23.38
N SER A 165 50.95 -20.89 -22.21
CA SER A 165 51.50 -21.86 -21.24
C SER A 165 51.28 -23.32 -21.61
N ARG A 166 50.27 -23.63 -22.44
CA ARG A 166 49.93 -24.98 -22.91
C ARG A 166 50.45 -25.32 -24.32
N GLY A 167 50.81 -24.31 -25.11
CA GLY A 167 51.19 -24.51 -26.52
C GLY A 167 51.26 -23.22 -27.31
N THR A 168 51.06 -23.31 -28.62
CA THR A 168 50.93 -22.17 -29.53
C THR A 168 49.49 -22.09 -30.05
N PHE A 169 48.84 -20.96 -29.83
CA PHE A 169 47.48 -20.65 -30.30
C PHE A 169 47.54 -19.45 -31.25
N TYR A 170 46.51 -19.24 -32.09
CA TYR A 170 46.31 -17.98 -32.82
C TYR A 170 45.22 -17.14 -32.17
N ALA A 171 45.33 -15.81 -32.28
CA ALA A 171 44.33 -14.85 -31.82
C ALA A 171 44.54 -13.48 -32.50
N PRO A 172 43.55 -12.57 -32.47
CA PRO A 172 43.74 -11.18 -32.87
C PRO A 172 44.72 -10.48 -31.91
N ASP A 173 45.69 -9.73 -32.43
CA ASP A 173 46.76 -9.10 -31.64
C ASP A 173 46.32 -7.85 -30.85
N SER A 174 45.10 -7.40 -31.10
CA SER A 174 44.54 -6.13 -30.66
C SER A 174 43.02 -6.27 -30.54
N ALA A 175 42.36 -5.32 -29.86
CA ALA A 175 40.89 -5.29 -29.85
C ALA A 175 40.36 -5.12 -31.27
N LEU A 176 39.24 -5.77 -31.59
CA LEU A 176 38.62 -5.69 -32.92
C LEU A 176 37.94 -4.32 -33.09
N TRP A 177 37.88 -3.83 -34.33
CA TRP A 177 37.18 -2.59 -34.69
C TRP A 177 36.33 -2.78 -35.94
N VAL A 178 35.20 -2.10 -36.02
CA VAL A 178 34.30 -2.11 -37.19
C VAL A 178 33.68 -0.72 -37.40
N SER A 179 33.12 -0.42 -38.58
CA SER A 179 32.38 0.85 -38.80
C SER A 179 31.25 1.00 -37.78
N ALA A 180 30.99 2.22 -37.32
CA ALA A 180 29.98 2.53 -36.32
C ALA A 180 28.57 2.07 -36.72
N ASP A 181 28.27 2.01 -38.03
CA ASP A 181 27.03 1.46 -38.60
C ASP A 181 26.77 0.01 -38.15
N PHE A 182 27.84 -0.73 -37.87
CA PHE A 182 27.85 -2.13 -37.44
C PHE A 182 28.14 -2.29 -35.94
N GLY A 183 28.16 -1.21 -35.16
CA GLY A 183 28.57 -1.16 -33.76
C GLY A 183 27.76 -1.98 -32.73
N LYS A 184 26.71 -2.70 -33.15
CA LYS A 184 25.95 -3.63 -32.29
C LYS A 184 26.47 -5.07 -32.31
N ILE A 185 27.61 -5.36 -32.97
CA ILE A 185 28.29 -6.65 -32.78
C ILE A 185 28.73 -6.76 -31.32
N LEU A 186 28.18 -7.73 -30.59
CA LEU A 186 28.52 -8.02 -29.20
C LEU A 186 29.86 -8.74 -29.11
N ALA A 187 30.07 -9.74 -29.97
CA ALA A 187 31.22 -10.63 -29.93
C ALA A 187 31.47 -11.34 -31.28
N VAL A 188 32.69 -11.84 -31.45
CA VAL A 188 33.14 -12.57 -32.64
C VAL A 188 33.93 -13.81 -32.20
N SER A 189 33.30 -14.98 -32.26
CA SER A 189 33.95 -16.27 -31.94
C SER A 189 34.63 -16.86 -33.18
N GLY A 190 35.75 -17.57 -33.00
CA GLY A 190 36.43 -18.30 -34.10
C GLY A 190 37.63 -17.59 -34.74
N LEU A 191 37.93 -16.35 -34.34
CA LEU A 191 39.20 -15.69 -34.66
C LEU A 191 40.38 -16.15 -33.77
N SER A 192 40.15 -17.12 -32.88
CA SER A 192 41.16 -17.72 -32.02
C SER A 192 40.85 -19.19 -31.69
N ASP A 193 41.90 -20.00 -31.53
CA ASP A 193 41.87 -21.35 -30.95
C ASP A 193 42.44 -21.41 -29.52
N ARG A 194 42.55 -20.28 -28.80
CA ARG A 194 43.02 -20.23 -27.40
C ARG A 194 42.09 -20.96 -26.42
N PHE A 195 40.80 -21.03 -26.74
CA PHE A 195 39.81 -21.69 -25.90
C PHE A 195 39.90 -23.21 -26.05
N GLU A 196 40.07 -23.89 -24.92
CA GLU A 196 40.17 -25.34 -24.80
C GLU A 196 39.04 -25.80 -23.87
N ALA A 197 37.95 -26.34 -24.43
CA ALA A 197 37.00 -27.14 -23.65
C ALA A 197 37.58 -28.55 -23.42
N THR A 198 37.20 -29.15 -22.29
CA THR A 198 37.66 -30.47 -21.86
C THR A 198 36.50 -31.28 -21.32
N ILE A 199 36.41 -32.52 -21.77
CA ILE A 199 35.66 -33.62 -21.16
C ILE A 199 36.63 -34.49 -20.36
N SER A 200 36.13 -35.31 -19.44
CA SER A 200 36.96 -36.25 -18.67
C SER A 200 36.20 -37.53 -18.29
N PRO A 201 35.66 -38.29 -19.27
CA PRO A 201 34.91 -39.51 -18.99
C PRO A 201 35.82 -40.56 -18.33
N MET A 202 35.55 -40.86 -17.06
CA MET A 202 36.42 -41.72 -16.25
C MET A 202 35.89 -43.15 -16.19
N PHE A 203 36.44 -44.04 -17.00
CA PHE A 203 36.19 -45.48 -16.84
C PHE A 203 36.69 -45.99 -15.47
N CYS A 204 35.78 -46.49 -14.64
CA CYS A 204 36.11 -47.04 -13.32
C CYS A 204 36.03 -48.58 -13.33
N GLY A 205 36.93 -49.23 -12.59
CA GLY A 205 36.94 -50.68 -12.42
C GLY A 205 35.87 -51.13 -11.44
N SER A 206 35.33 -52.36 -11.62
CA SER A 206 34.21 -52.92 -10.83
C SER A 206 34.60 -53.31 -9.38
N GLY A 207 35.12 -52.36 -8.61
CA GLY A 207 35.72 -52.51 -7.29
C GLY A 207 34.72 -52.66 -6.14
N SER A 208 33.78 -53.60 -6.24
CA SER A 208 32.76 -53.93 -5.21
C SER A 208 31.80 -52.81 -4.78
N SER A 209 31.79 -51.68 -5.49
CA SER A 209 30.71 -50.70 -5.43
C SER A 209 29.41 -51.24 -6.04
N GLN A 210 28.30 -50.59 -5.71
CA GLN A 210 26.99 -50.82 -6.30
C GLN A 210 27.00 -50.17 -7.70
N GLN A 211 26.86 -50.96 -8.77
CA GLN A 211 26.66 -50.40 -10.12
C GLN A 211 25.29 -49.72 -10.19
N LEU A 212 25.27 -48.51 -10.74
CA LEU A 212 24.09 -47.68 -10.87
C LEU A 212 23.68 -47.56 -12.34
N TYR A 213 22.39 -47.40 -12.61
CA TYR A 213 21.86 -47.18 -13.96
C TYR A 213 20.95 -45.94 -13.95
N GLY A 214 20.79 -45.25 -15.08
CA GLY A 214 20.01 -44.00 -15.13
C GLY A 214 18.57 -44.15 -14.61
N ALA A 215 17.94 -45.30 -14.85
CA ALA A 215 16.59 -45.58 -14.35
C ALA A 215 16.49 -45.80 -12.83
N ASP A 216 17.58 -46.12 -12.13
CA ASP A 216 17.57 -46.14 -10.65
C ASP A 216 17.24 -44.75 -10.08
N PHE A 217 17.67 -43.68 -10.77
CA PHE A 217 17.48 -42.30 -10.32
C PHE A 217 16.05 -41.80 -10.43
N GLN A 218 15.21 -42.48 -11.22
CA GLN A 218 13.75 -42.29 -11.19
C GLN A 218 13.17 -42.54 -9.79
N ALA A 219 13.71 -43.55 -9.09
CA ALA A 219 13.35 -43.86 -7.71
C ALA A 219 14.20 -43.08 -6.70
N ALA A 220 15.50 -42.85 -6.97
CA ALA A 220 16.37 -42.10 -6.06
C ALA A 220 15.89 -40.67 -5.81
N TYR A 221 15.60 -39.90 -6.87
CA TYR A 221 15.15 -38.51 -6.79
C TYR A 221 13.63 -38.34 -6.66
N GLN A 222 12.87 -39.46 -6.66
CA GLN A 222 11.40 -39.50 -6.56
C GLN A 222 10.63 -39.01 -7.81
N LEU A 223 11.28 -38.99 -8.99
CA LEU A 223 10.63 -38.72 -10.28
C LEU A 223 9.47 -39.70 -10.57
N LYS A 224 9.59 -40.96 -10.13
CA LYS A 224 8.55 -41.98 -10.30
C LYS A 224 7.19 -41.59 -9.71
N GLN A 225 7.18 -40.86 -8.60
CA GLN A 225 5.95 -40.33 -8.00
C GLN A 225 5.31 -39.24 -8.89
N LEU A 226 6.13 -38.45 -9.58
CA LEU A 226 5.66 -37.48 -10.57
C LEU A 226 5.09 -38.18 -11.80
N TYR A 227 5.76 -39.19 -12.36
CA TYR A 227 5.23 -39.98 -13.50
C TYR A 227 3.86 -40.60 -13.19
N LEU A 228 3.69 -41.14 -11.98
CA LEU A 228 2.43 -41.76 -11.53
C LEU A 228 1.29 -40.77 -11.31
N GLN A 229 1.59 -39.47 -11.13
CA GLN A 229 0.61 -38.42 -10.82
C GLN A 229 0.30 -37.51 -12.01
N TYR A 230 1.30 -37.21 -12.84
CA TYR A 230 1.23 -36.25 -13.96
C TYR A 230 1.51 -36.87 -15.33
N GLY A 231 1.96 -38.12 -15.38
CA GLY A 231 2.43 -38.78 -16.60
C GLY A 231 3.87 -38.41 -16.97
N TYR A 232 4.28 -38.77 -18.18
CA TYR A 232 5.64 -38.62 -18.68
C TYR A 232 5.83 -37.33 -19.50
N PRO A 233 7.03 -36.72 -19.50
CA PRO A 233 7.38 -35.48 -20.21
C PRO A 233 7.48 -35.63 -21.75
N SER A 234 6.52 -36.32 -22.37
CA SER A 234 6.53 -36.67 -23.79
C SER A 234 6.36 -35.47 -24.75
N ASN A 235 6.06 -34.28 -24.22
CA ASN A 235 6.00 -33.05 -24.99
C ASN A 235 7.29 -32.24 -24.88
N ASP A 236 8.22 -32.59 -24.02
CA ASP A 236 9.31 -31.71 -23.64
C ASP A 236 10.61 -32.11 -24.36
N THR A 237 11.64 -31.28 -24.25
CA THR A 237 12.92 -31.56 -24.89
C THR A 237 14.10 -31.15 -24.02
N VAL A 238 14.99 -32.10 -23.77
CA VAL A 238 16.33 -31.83 -23.22
C VAL A 238 17.29 -31.71 -24.38
N ALA A 239 17.96 -30.58 -24.50
CA ALA A 239 19.11 -30.44 -25.40
C ALA A 239 20.41 -30.73 -24.63
N THR A 240 21.39 -31.32 -25.30
CA THR A 240 22.77 -31.42 -24.79
C THR A 240 23.70 -30.72 -25.78
N ILE A 241 24.78 -30.09 -25.30
CA ILE A 241 25.73 -29.35 -26.14
C ILE A 241 27.13 -29.93 -25.98
N LEU A 242 27.67 -30.49 -27.08
CA LEU A 242 28.96 -31.17 -27.10
C LEU A 242 29.68 -31.03 -28.46
N TRP A 243 30.53 -31.99 -28.83
CA TRP A 243 31.22 -32.08 -30.13
C TRP A 243 31.47 -33.53 -30.54
N ALA A 244 31.58 -33.77 -31.84
CA ALA A 244 31.99 -35.05 -32.38
C ALA A 244 33.52 -35.28 -32.27
N GLY A 245 33.94 -36.53 -32.15
CA GLY A 245 35.34 -36.92 -31.94
C GLY A 245 36.16 -37.14 -33.22
N THR A 246 37.38 -37.66 -33.05
CA THR A 246 38.28 -38.06 -34.15
C THR A 246 38.97 -39.38 -33.86
N ASN A 247 39.15 -40.21 -34.88
CA ASN A 247 39.94 -41.43 -34.76
C ASN A 247 41.45 -41.15 -34.64
N SER A 248 42.24 -42.20 -34.44
CA SER A 248 43.69 -42.12 -34.22
C SER A 248 44.52 -41.59 -35.41
N SER A 249 43.92 -41.36 -36.59
CA SER A 249 44.55 -40.64 -37.70
C SER A 249 44.15 -39.17 -37.80
N GLY A 250 43.34 -38.67 -36.85
CA GLY A 250 42.77 -37.33 -36.87
C GLY A 250 41.59 -37.16 -37.83
N SER A 251 41.00 -38.26 -38.31
CA SER A 251 39.81 -38.21 -39.16
C SER A 251 38.54 -38.07 -38.30
N PRO A 252 37.58 -37.18 -38.63
CA PRO A 252 36.32 -37.06 -37.90
C PRO A 252 35.54 -38.38 -37.85
N VAL A 253 34.88 -38.62 -36.72
CA VAL A 253 33.90 -39.69 -36.53
C VAL A 253 32.56 -39.11 -36.06
N ALA A 254 31.51 -39.93 -36.03
CA ALA A 254 30.23 -39.56 -35.41
C ALA A 254 30.39 -39.38 -33.89
N PRO A 255 29.53 -38.59 -33.21
CA PRO A 255 29.51 -38.55 -31.74
C PRO A 255 29.10 -39.91 -31.16
N TYR A 256 27.85 -40.35 -31.36
CA TYR A 256 27.32 -41.61 -30.83
C TYR A 256 26.79 -42.53 -31.95
N ASP A 257 26.55 -43.81 -31.63
CA ASP A 257 25.76 -44.71 -32.47
C ASP A 257 24.30 -44.79 -31.94
N PRO A 258 23.27 -44.43 -32.73
CA PRO A 258 21.88 -44.64 -32.35
C PRO A 258 21.52 -46.10 -32.00
N ALA A 259 22.26 -47.09 -32.50
CA ALA A 259 22.07 -48.48 -32.15
C ALA A 259 22.33 -48.76 -30.66
N ASP A 260 23.37 -48.16 -30.09
CA ASP A 260 23.71 -48.30 -28.66
C ASP A 260 22.59 -47.71 -27.80
N ILE A 261 22.24 -46.44 -28.05
CA ILE A 261 21.17 -45.70 -27.36
C ILE A 261 19.82 -46.45 -27.39
N SER A 262 19.43 -46.96 -28.57
CA SER A 262 18.18 -47.74 -28.69
C SER A 262 18.22 -49.06 -27.93
N THR A 263 19.42 -49.66 -27.82
CA THR A 263 19.66 -50.90 -27.08
C THR A 263 19.70 -50.66 -25.57
N TYR A 264 20.18 -49.51 -25.11
CA TYR A 264 20.11 -49.07 -23.72
C TYR A 264 18.65 -48.97 -23.28
N PHE A 265 17.86 -48.06 -23.87
CA PHE A 265 16.49 -47.82 -23.41
C PHE A 265 15.58 -49.06 -23.50
N ALA A 266 15.82 -49.96 -24.46
CA ALA A 266 15.09 -51.23 -24.57
C ALA A 266 15.39 -52.25 -23.44
N LYS A 267 16.48 -52.07 -22.68
CA LYS A 267 16.90 -52.92 -21.56
C LYS A 267 16.83 -52.22 -20.20
N ASN A 268 17.08 -50.92 -20.19
CA ASN A 268 17.36 -50.10 -19.02
C ASN A 268 16.18 -49.22 -18.57
N LEU A 269 15.05 -49.19 -19.30
CA LEU A 269 13.82 -48.59 -18.78
C LEU A 269 12.92 -49.63 -18.10
N PRO A 270 12.13 -49.25 -17.07
CA PRO A 270 11.10 -50.11 -16.50
C PRO A 270 10.05 -50.52 -17.55
N SER A 271 9.46 -51.70 -17.39
CA SER A 271 8.46 -52.22 -18.32
C SER A 271 7.18 -51.37 -18.32
N GLY A 272 6.84 -50.80 -19.47
CA GLY A 272 5.66 -49.95 -19.66
C GLY A 272 5.94 -48.45 -19.70
N GLU A 273 7.18 -48.01 -19.49
CA GLU A 273 7.55 -46.60 -19.70
C GLU A 273 7.74 -46.28 -21.20
N PRO A 274 7.45 -45.05 -21.63
CA PRO A 274 7.74 -44.61 -23.00
C PRO A 274 9.25 -44.43 -23.18
N ALA A 275 9.81 -44.99 -24.25
CA ALA A 275 11.20 -44.72 -24.62
C ALA A 275 11.35 -43.26 -25.11
N PRO A 276 12.42 -42.55 -24.71
CA PRO A 276 12.69 -41.20 -25.19
C PRO A 276 13.07 -41.20 -26.68
N SER A 277 12.77 -40.10 -27.37
CA SER A 277 13.09 -39.91 -28.79
C SER A 277 14.42 -39.17 -28.96
N VAL A 278 15.48 -39.90 -29.29
CA VAL A 278 16.85 -39.35 -29.36
C VAL A 278 17.24 -38.90 -30.78
N TYR A 279 17.81 -37.71 -30.89
CA TYR A 279 18.23 -37.09 -32.15
C TYR A 279 19.60 -36.42 -32.04
N GLY A 280 20.35 -36.40 -33.15
CA GLY A 280 21.58 -35.63 -33.29
C GLY A 280 21.39 -34.44 -34.24
N TYR A 281 21.97 -33.30 -33.89
CA TYR A 281 21.96 -32.06 -34.67
C TYR A 281 23.41 -31.58 -34.90
N PRO A 282 24.08 -32.05 -35.96
CA PRO A 282 25.45 -31.61 -36.28
C PRO A 282 25.48 -30.14 -36.69
N VAL A 283 26.42 -29.39 -36.12
CA VAL A 283 26.83 -28.05 -36.59
C VAL A 283 28.29 -28.07 -37.07
N CYS A 284 28.76 -26.96 -37.64
CA CYS A 284 30.16 -26.78 -38.08
C CYS A 284 30.75 -27.88 -39.00
N ASN A 285 29.90 -28.61 -39.74
CA ASN A 285 30.24 -29.77 -40.59
C ASN A 285 30.64 -31.03 -39.81
N ALA A 286 30.21 -31.19 -38.55
CA ALA A 286 30.28 -32.45 -37.83
C ALA A 286 29.53 -33.58 -38.56
N LEU A 287 29.96 -34.83 -38.37
CA LEU A 287 29.32 -35.99 -39.00
C LEU A 287 27.97 -36.32 -38.33
N PRO A 288 26.97 -36.86 -39.06
CA PRO A 288 25.75 -37.38 -38.46
C PRO A 288 26.05 -38.57 -37.53
N PRO A 289 25.15 -38.92 -36.58
CA PRO A 289 25.33 -40.06 -35.68
C PRO A 289 25.41 -41.40 -36.44
N GLY A 290 26.14 -42.37 -35.90
CA GLY A 290 26.29 -43.70 -36.50
C GLY A 290 27.59 -44.43 -36.11
N PRO A 291 27.80 -45.65 -36.61
CA PRO A 291 28.79 -46.63 -36.11
C PRO A 291 30.27 -46.24 -36.22
N SER A 292 30.61 -45.09 -36.81
CA SER A 292 32.00 -44.61 -36.83
C SER A 292 32.46 -44.10 -35.46
N SER A 293 31.53 -43.76 -34.57
CA SER A 293 31.77 -43.37 -33.17
C SER A 293 32.66 -44.38 -32.41
N GLN A 294 32.53 -45.68 -32.69
CA GLN A 294 33.33 -46.74 -32.05
C GLN A 294 34.85 -46.63 -32.27
N TYR A 295 35.26 -45.80 -33.24
CA TYR A 295 36.65 -45.55 -33.60
C TYR A 295 37.17 -44.21 -33.07
N ASP A 296 36.40 -43.48 -32.27
CA ASP A 296 36.88 -42.28 -31.60
C ASP A 296 38.10 -42.58 -30.71
N SER A 297 39.02 -41.62 -30.68
CA SER A 297 40.20 -41.63 -29.80
C SER A 297 40.24 -40.44 -28.84
N THR A 298 39.21 -39.59 -28.88
CA THR A 298 39.04 -38.41 -28.00
C THR A 298 38.11 -38.67 -26.81
N ASN A 299 37.39 -39.79 -26.81
CA ASN A 299 36.33 -40.17 -25.87
C ASN A 299 35.08 -39.25 -25.88
N ALA A 300 34.94 -38.39 -26.90
CA ALA A 300 33.71 -37.63 -27.11
C ALA A 300 32.51 -38.58 -27.32
N ASN A 301 32.72 -39.75 -27.91
CA ASN A 301 31.68 -40.77 -28.05
C ASN A 301 31.17 -41.32 -26.71
N VAL A 302 32.03 -41.41 -25.69
CA VAL A 302 31.64 -41.84 -24.33
C VAL A 302 30.73 -40.80 -23.71
N GLU A 303 31.12 -39.53 -23.87
CA GLU A 303 30.43 -38.36 -23.34
C GLU A 303 29.05 -38.15 -23.99
N SER A 304 28.97 -38.12 -25.33
CA SER A 304 27.71 -37.99 -26.08
C SER A 304 26.73 -39.11 -25.73
N THR A 305 27.24 -40.34 -25.53
CA THR A 305 26.40 -41.50 -25.20
C THR A 305 25.87 -41.41 -23.75
N LEU A 306 26.74 -41.07 -22.80
CA LEU A 306 26.38 -40.81 -21.39
C LEU A 306 25.29 -39.73 -21.27
N ASP A 307 25.48 -38.59 -21.93
CA ASP A 307 24.56 -37.45 -21.90
C ASP A 307 23.14 -37.85 -22.35
N LEU A 308 23.07 -38.59 -23.46
CA LEU A 308 21.82 -39.05 -24.05
C LEU A 308 21.12 -40.11 -23.20
N GLU A 309 21.86 -41.09 -22.66
CA GLU A 309 21.32 -42.14 -21.79
C GLU A 309 20.79 -41.59 -20.46
N MET A 310 21.51 -40.68 -19.82
CA MET A 310 21.14 -40.14 -18.50
C MET A 310 19.91 -39.22 -18.58
N ALA A 311 19.91 -38.29 -19.53
CA ALA A 311 18.77 -37.39 -19.74
C ALA A 311 17.51 -38.16 -20.15
N GLY A 312 17.64 -39.15 -21.03
CA GLY A 312 16.51 -40.00 -21.43
C GLY A 312 16.00 -40.95 -20.34
N SER A 313 16.82 -41.28 -19.34
CA SER A 313 16.41 -42.13 -18.20
C SER A 313 15.62 -41.37 -17.13
N THR A 314 15.91 -40.07 -16.98
CA THR A 314 15.26 -39.15 -16.02
C THR A 314 14.13 -38.33 -16.66
N ALA A 315 14.02 -38.35 -17.99
CA ALA A 315 12.86 -37.89 -18.76
C ALA A 315 12.39 -38.94 -19.79
N PRO A 316 11.94 -40.14 -19.36
CA PRO A 316 11.41 -41.15 -20.27
C PRO A 316 10.23 -40.59 -21.09
N GLY A 317 10.24 -40.85 -22.39
CA GLY A 317 9.27 -40.33 -23.36
C GLY A 317 9.57 -38.95 -23.94
N ALA A 318 10.42 -38.14 -23.30
CA ALA A 318 10.83 -36.84 -23.84
C ALA A 318 11.64 -36.96 -25.14
N SER A 319 11.80 -35.86 -25.87
CA SER A 319 12.82 -35.80 -26.93
C SER A 319 14.17 -35.40 -26.34
N ILE A 320 15.24 -36.12 -26.65
CA ILE A 320 16.61 -35.74 -26.27
C ILE A 320 17.36 -35.37 -27.54
N VAL A 321 17.97 -34.18 -27.59
CA VAL A 321 18.66 -33.68 -28.78
C VAL A 321 20.08 -33.26 -28.46
N GLU A 322 21.06 -34.06 -28.89
CA GLU A 322 22.46 -33.62 -28.88
C GLU A 322 22.67 -32.62 -30.01
N VAL A 323 23.13 -31.42 -29.68
CA VAL A 323 23.48 -30.37 -30.63
C VAL A 323 24.98 -30.14 -30.55
N TYR A 324 25.71 -30.66 -31.53
CA TYR A 324 27.15 -30.89 -31.37
C TYR A 324 28.01 -30.27 -32.48
N GLY A 325 29.15 -29.76 -32.05
CA GLY A 325 30.21 -29.24 -32.90
C GLY A 325 31.05 -30.31 -33.62
N SER A 326 31.98 -29.84 -34.44
CA SER A 326 33.03 -30.63 -35.08
C SER A 326 34.31 -30.75 -34.24
N ALA A 327 34.47 -29.89 -33.23
CA ALA A 327 35.64 -29.81 -32.36
C ALA A 327 35.30 -29.06 -31.04
N PRO A 328 36.10 -29.23 -29.96
CA PRO A 328 35.94 -28.56 -28.64
C PRO A 328 36.29 -27.05 -28.64
N THR A 329 35.75 -26.29 -29.60
CA THR A 329 36.04 -24.86 -29.77
C THR A 329 34.86 -23.98 -29.37
N ILE A 330 35.14 -22.76 -28.87
CA ILE A 330 34.09 -21.82 -28.45
C ILE A 330 33.16 -21.41 -29.61
N VAL A 331 33.65 -21.40 -30.86
CA VAL A 331 32.81 -21.08 -32.03
C VAL A 331 31.83 -22.22 -32.35
N ASP A 332 32.24 -23.47 -32.18
CA ASP A 332 31.37 -24.63 -32.37
C ASP A 332 30.32 -24.74 -31.26
N LEU A 333 30.72 -24.57 -29.99
CA LEU A 333 29.83 -24.56 -28.83
C LEU A 333 28.81 -23.41 -28.88
N ASN A 334 29.24 -22.20 -29.25
CA ASN A 334 28.32 -21.07 -29.47
C ASN A 334 27.40 -21.28 -30.69
N THR A 335 27.88 -21.97 -31.73
CA THR A 335 27.05 -22.35 -32.88
C THR A 335 25.99 -23.38 -32.49
N ALA A 336 26.32 -24.31 -31.59
CA ALA A 336 25.39 -25.28 -31.01
C ALA A 336 24.32 -24.61 -30.14
N PHE A 337 24.70 -23.78 -29.16
CA PHE A 337 23.73 -23.06 -28.31
C PHE A 337 22.78 -22.17 -29.13
N ALA A 338 23.31 -21.43 -30.11
CA ALA A 338 22.48 -20.68 -31.08
C ALA A 338 21.52 -21.57 -31.88
N SER A 339 21.83 -22.85 -32.09
CA SER A 339 20.94 -23.80 -32.77
C SER A 339 19.83 -24.33 -31.88
N VAL A 340 20.09 -24.50 -30.58
CA VAL A 340 19.07 -24.85 -29.59
C VAL A 340 18.06 -23.71 -29.45
N LEU A 341 18.54 -22.46 -29.42
CA LEU A 341 17.67 -21.28 -29.34
C LEU A 341 17.00 -20.95 -30.67
N SER A 342 17.67 -21.13 -31.82
CA SER A 342 17.13 -20.89 -33.16
C SER A 342 17.25 -22.12 -34.09
N PRO A 343 16.44 -23.16 -33.86
CA PRO A 343 16.22 -24.21 -34.84
C PRO A 343 15.50 -23.65 -36.09
N ASN A 344 15.79 -24.24 -37.25
CA ASN A 344 15.18 -23.93 -38.54
C ASN A 344 14.09 -24.97 -38.83
N TYR A 345 12.83 -24.69 -38.45
CA TYR A 345 11.64 -25.57 -38.27
C TYR A 345 11.17 -26.51 -39.41
N ASN A 346 12.04 -26.95 -40.30
CA ASN A 346 11.72 -27.74 -41.48
C ASN A 346 12.03 -29.26 -41.33
N THR A 347 12.36 -29.74 -40.13
CA THR A 347 12.64 -31.17 -39.85
C THR A 347 12.15 -31.59 -38.46
N THR A 348 11.97 -32.90 -38.22
CA THR A 348 11.59 -33.48 -36.93
C THR A 348 12.45 -32.99 -35.76
N VAL A 349 13.77 -32.87 -35.94
CA VAL A 349 14.70 -32.43 -34.89
C VAL A 349 14.50 -30.95 -34.56
N ASN A 350 14.26 -30.12 -35.58
CA ASN A 350 13.92 -28.71 -35.36
C ASN A 350 12.55 -28.56 -34.68
N SER A 351 11.61 -29.47 -34.93
CA SER A 351 10.33 -29.55 -34.21
C SER A 351 10.51 -30.00 -32.76
N ALA A 352 11.45 -30.90 -32.43
CA ALA A 352 11.82 -31.22 -31.05
C ALA A 352 12.41 -29.99 -30.34
N LEU A 353 13.45 -29.37 -30.89
CA LEU A 353 14.07 -28.15 -30.36
C LEU A 353 13.10 -26.96 -30.23
N SER A 354 11.91 -26.99 -30.85
CA SER A 354 10.86 -25.99 -30.60
C SER A 354 10.28 -26.02 -29.16
N ARG A 355 10.49 -27.13 -28.43
CA ARG A 355 9.95 -27.41 -27.09
C ARG A 355 11.06 -27.72 -26.08
N VAL A 356 12.25 -27.13 -26.29
CA VAL A 356 13.37 -27.26 -25.34
C VAL A 356 13.04 -26.59 -24.01
N VAL A 357 13.28 -27.31 -22.92
CA VAL A 357 13.06 -26.86 -21.53
C VAL A 357 14.36 -26.88 -20.72
N ALA A 358 15.28 -27.80 -21.04
CA ALA A 358 16.59 -27.91 -20.40
C ALA A 358 17.72 -27.97 -21.45
N ILE A 359 18.89 -27.40 -21.11
CA ILE A 359 20.13 -27.46 -21.90
C ILE A 359 21.26 -27.94 -20.98
N SER A 360 21.72 -29.18 -21.15
CA SER A 360 22.85 -29.75 -20.41
C SER A 360 24.19 -29.53 -21.12
N ASN A 361 25.25 -29.32 -20.34
CA ASN A 361 26.62 -29.09 -20.79
C ASN A 361 27.60 -29.93 -19.96
N SER A 362 27.97 -31.09 -20.46
CA SER A 362 28.89 -32.03 -19.81
C SER A 362 30.36 -31.79 -20.17
N TRP A 363 30.75 -30.52 -20.28
CA TRP A 363 32.12 -30.11 -20.59
C TRP A 363 32.54 -28.93 -19.71
N GLY A 364 33.84 -28.88 -19.42
CA GLY A 364 34.45 -27.81 -18.61
C GLY A 364 35.49 -27.01 -19.38
N ALA A 365 35.82 -25.83 -18.85
CA ALA A 365 36.89 -24.96 -19.32
C ALA A 365 37.41 -24.11 -18.15
N LYS A 366 38.54 -23.41 -18.36
CA LYS A 366 39.05 -22.43 -17.39
C LYS A 366 37.98 -21.38 -17.08
N ASN A 367 37.91 -20.93 -15.82
CA ASN A 367 37.08 -19.79 -15.41
C ASN A 367 37.33 -18.56 -16.32
N CYS A 368 36.31 -18.20 -17.10
CA CYS A 368 36.30 -17.08 -18.04
C CYS A 368 34.84 -16.66 -18.29
N SER A 369 34.63 -15.56 -19.00
CA SER A 369 33.30 -15.19 -19.50
C SER A 369 33.30 -15.22 -21.02
N ASP A 370 32.19 -15.61 -21.64
CA ASP A 370 31.97 -15.39 -23.06
C ASP A 370 30.67 -14.59 -23.26
N PRO A 371 30.75 -13.36 -23.82
CA PRO A 371 29.57 -12.53 -24.03
C PRO A 371 28.51 -13.17 -24.93
N THR A 372 28.91 -14.06 -25.85
CA THR A 372 27.96 -14.79 -26.70
C THR A 372 27.17 -15.81 -25.87
N TRP A 373 27.86 -16.70 -25.14
CA TRP A 373 27.24 -17.66 -24.22
C TRP A 373 26.27 -16.98 -23.24
N MET A 374 26.73 -15.91 -22.58
CA MET A 374 25.94 -15.15 -21.61
C MET A 374 24.71 -14.46 -22.23
N GLN A 375 24.76 -14.06 -23.51
CA GLN A 375 23.60 -13.52 -24.20
C GLN A 375 22.57 -14.62 -24.50
N TYR A 376 23.03 -15.83 -24.86
CA TYR A 376 22.14 -16.98 -25.02
C TYR A 376 21.52 -17.44 -23.69
N GLU A 377 22.24 -17.39 -22.58
CA GLU A 377 21.69 -17.61 -21.23
C GLU A 377 20.57 -16.61 -20.87
N LYS A 378 20.65 -15.36 -21.36
CA LYS A 378 19.57 -14.37 -21.20
C LYS A 378 18.35 -14.67 -22.06
N GLU A 379 18.50 -15.14 -23.29
CA GLU A 379 17.36 -15.61 -24.08
C GLU A 379 16.74 -16.88 -23.48
N ALA A 380 17.56 -17.82 -23.00
CA ALA A 380 17.11 -19.02 -22.30
C ALA A 380 16.26 -18.66 -21.07
N ALA A 381 16.80 -17.82 -20.18
CA ALA A 381 16.09 -17.35 -18.99
C ALA A 381 14.78 -16.59 -19.33
N ALA A 382 14.77 -15.76 -20.37
CA ALA A 382 13.56 -15.05 -20.82
C ALA A 382 12.49 -15.98 -21.42
N ARG A 383 12.89 -17.15 -21.93
CA ARG A 383 12.03 -18.17 -22.55
C ARG A 383 11.68 -19.35 -21.62
N GLY A 384 12.18 -19.36 -20.39
CA GLY A 384 11.90 -20.43 -19.43
C GLY A 384 12.72 -21.70 -19.66
N ILE A 385 13.92 -21.57 -20.24
CA ILE A 385 14.81 -22.69 -20.52
C ILE A 385 15.90 -22.73 -19.45
N THR A 386 16.02 -23.84 -18.72
CA THR A 386 17.08 -24.06 -17.72
C THR A 386 18.39 -24.41 -18.41
N VAL A 387 19.45 -23.64 -18.17
CA VAL A 387 20.81 -23.96 -18.62
C VAL A 387 21.56 -24.64 -17.47
N ILE A 388 22.20 -25.77 -17.74
CA ILE A 388 22.78 -26.68 -16.75
C ILE A 388 24.21 -27.02 -17.18
N ALA A 389 25.16 -27.10 -16.25
CA ALA A 389 26.51 -27.57 -16.57
C ALA A 389 27.25 -28.26 -15.43
N SER A 390 28.15 -29.16 -15.83
CA SER A 390 29.02 -29.94 -14.96
C SER A 390 30.03 -29.05 -14.24
N SER A 391 30.12 -29.16 -12.92
CA SER A 391 31.01 -28.28 -12.13
C SER A 391 32.50 -28.59 -12.34
N GLY A 392 32.82 -29.81 -12.79
CA GLY A 392 34.15 -30.27 -13.17
C GLY A 392 34.59 -31.51 -12.38
N ASP A 393 35.54 -32.25 -12.95
CA ASP A 393 35.88 -33.62 -12.53
C ASP A 393 37.24 -33.75 -11.82
N ASN A 394 37.94 -32.64 -11.60
CA ASN A 394 39.30 -32.65 -11.04
C ASN A 394 39.34 -32.40 -9.52
N GLY A 395 38.21 -32.51 -8.84
CA GLY A 395 38.03 -32.00 -7.47
C GLY A 395 38.58 -30.58 -7.40
N ASN A 396 39.33 -30.28 -6.34
CA ASN A 396 40.10 -29.04 -6.27
C ASN A 396 41.62 -29.26 -6.34
N THR A 397 42.10 -30.46 -6.74
CA THR A 397 43.55 -30.77 -6.68
C THR A 397 44.45 -29.95 -7.63
N PRO A 398 43.98 -29.39 -8.76
CA PRO A 398 44.75 -28.39 -9.50
C PRO A 398 44.67 -27.00 -8.86
N SER A 399 43.47 -26.61 -8.39
CA SER A 399 43.16 -25.38 -7.65
C SER A 399 41.65 -25.31 -7.30
N PRO A 400 41.25 -24.57 -6.25
CA PRO A 400 39.85 -24.28 -5.91
C PRO A 400 39.21 -23.21 -6.81
N ILE A 401 39.36 -23.35 -8.13
CA ILE A 401 38.82 -22.44 -9.15
C ILE A 401 37.66 -23.16 -9.88
N PRO A 402 36.46 -22.57 -9.96
CA PRO A 402 35.31 -23.23 -10.58
C PRO A 402 35.38 -23.19 -12.12
N SER A 403 34.75 -24.17 -12.78
CA SER A 403 34.75 -24.36 -14.24
C SER A 403 33.79 -23.41 -14.98
N PHE A 404 34.10 -23.06 -16.24
CA PHE A 404 33.13 -22.50 -17.20
C PHE A 404 32.54 -23.66 -18.04
N PRO A 405 31.23 -23.74 -18.31
CA PRO A 405 30.23 -22.68 -18.11
C PRO A 405 29.53 -22.71 -16.74
N ALA A 406 29.75 -23.72 -15.89
CA ALA A 406 29.08 -23.84 -14.59
C ALA A 406 29.16 -22.57 -13.70
N CYS A 407 30.27 -21.83 -13.71
CA CYS A 407 30.40 -20.59 -12.94
C CYS A 407 29.74 -19.35 -13.57
N ALA A 408 29.23 -19.43 -14.81
CA ALA A 408 28.59 -18.31 -15.51
C ALA A 408 27.17 -18.09 -14.97
N SER A 409 27.01 -17.11 -14.07
CA SER A 409 25.70 -16.78 -13.51
C SER A 409 25.60 -15.34 -13.04
N TYR A 410 24.39 -14.79 -13.21
CA TYR A 410 24.01 -13.44 -12.81
C TYR A 410 22.78 -13.48 -11.88
N ASN A 411 22.24 -12.30 -11.55
CA ASN A 411 21.08 -12.18 -10.67
C ASN A 411 19.79 -12.79 -11.25
N ASP A 412 19.72 -12.88 -12.58
CA ASP A 412 18.47 -12.96 -13.35
C ASP A 412 18.57 -13.91 -14.57
N SER A 413 19.75 -14.50 -14.78
CA SER A 413 20.11 -15.34 -15.93
C SER A 413 21.42 -16.10 -15.65
N GLY A 414 21.63 -17.24 -16.32
CA GLY A 414 22.87 -18.02 -16.23
C GLY A 414 22.66 -19.53 -16.08
N THR A 415 23.76 -20.23 -15.80
CA THR A 415 23.84 -21.68 -15.65
C THR A 415 23.60 -22.15 -14.21
N LEU A 416 22.87 -23.27 -14.07
CA LEU A 416 22.78 -24.12 -12.89
C LEU A 416 24.00 -25.07 -12.84
N ALA A 417 24.85 -24.91 -11.82
CA ALA A 417 26.06 -25.72 -11.66
C ALA A 417 25.77 -27.01 -10.89
N VAL A 418 26.03 -28.17 -11.51
CA VAL A 418 25.77 -29.48 -10.91
C VAL A 418 27.09 -30.16 -10.53
N GLY A 419 27.23 -30.46 -9.23
CA GLY A 419 28.33 -31.25 -8.67
C GLY A 419 28.06 -32.75 -8.64
N GLY A 420 29.09 -33.51 -8.30
CA GLY A 420 29.05 -34.97 -8.22
C GLY A 420 28.96 -35.47 -6.78
N SER A 421 28.00 -36.36 -6.55
CA SER A 421 27.88 -37.17 -5.34
C SER A 421 28.22 -38.64 -5.63
N PHE A 422 28.71 -39.34 -4.61
CA PHE A 422 28.75 -40.80 -4.61
C PHE A 422 27.47 -41.29 -3.94
N THR A 423 26.50 -41.76 -4.72
CA THR A 423 25.23 -42.27 -4.21
C THR A 423 25.32 -43.75 -3.91
N LYS A 424 24.76 -44.16 -2.76
CA LYS A 424 24.39 -45.55 -2.49
C LYS A 424 22.87 -45.62 -2.37
N LEU A 425 22.27 -46.51 -3.14
CA LEU A 425 20.83 -46.71 -3.25
C LEU A 425 20.31 -47.72 -2.21
N SER A 426 19.05 -47.57 -1.84
CA SER A 426 18.29 -48.52 -1.03
C SER A 426 17.45 -49.46 -1.92
N GLY A 427 17.12 -50.64 -1.39
CA GLY A 427 16.52 -51.73 -2.16
C GLY A 427 17.59 -52.64 -2.78
N THR A 428 17.30 -53.16 -3.97
CA THR A 428 18.20 -54.01 -4.75
C THR A 428 18.27 -53.46 -6.18
N PRO A 429 19.16 -52.50 -6.47
CA PRO A 429 19.27 -51.88 -7.78
C PRO A 429 19.45 -52.89 -8.92
N SER A 430 18.94 -52.52 -10.08
CA SER A 430 18.82 -53.39 -11.24
C SER A 430 18.93 -52.56 -12.51
N ILE A 431 19.35 -53.20 -13.61
CA ILE A 431 19.57 -52.58 -14.93
C ILE A 431 18.47 -51.62 -15.39
N ASN A 432 17.22 -51.86 -14.96
CA ASN A 432 16.03 -51.09 -15.29
C ASN A 432 15.39 -50.31 -14.11
N GLY A 433 16.15 -49.99 -13.05
CA GLY A 433 15.68 -49.25 -11.88
C GLY A 433 14.67 -49.95 -10.96
N SER A 434 14.04 -51.05 -11.42
CA SER A 434 12.82 -51.58 -10.82
C SER A 434 12.95 -52.10 -9.38
N GLY A 435 14.16 -52.49 -8.95
CA GLY A 435 14.43 -52.92 -7.57
C GLY A 435 14.93 -51.81 -6.62
N THR A 436 15.16 -50.60 -7.11
CA THR A 436 15.58 -49.45 -6.28
C THR A 436 14.39 -48.80 -5.59
N THR A 437 14.55 -48.49 -4.30
CA THR A 437 13.50 -47.88 -3.46
C THR A 437 13.81 -46.45 -3.01
N GLY A 438 15.01 -45.94 -3.28
CA GLY A 438 15.44 -44.57 -2.98
C GLY A 438 16.94 -44.49 -2.72
N ILE A 439 17.36 -43.43 -2.03
CA ILE A 439 18.74 -43.24 -1.56
C ILE A 439 18.90 -43.91 -0.18
N LEU A 440 20.03 -44.58 0.04
CA LEU A 440 20.47 -45.11 1.35
C LEU A 440 21.47 -44.16 2.03
N SER A 441 22.41 -43.60 1.26
CA SER A 441 23.40 -42.62 1.73
C SER A 441 24.07 -41.91 0.55
N GLN A 442 24.51 -40.66 0.75
CA GLN A 442 25.35 -39.92 -0.19
C GLN A 442 26.59 -39.35 0.51
N SER A 443 27.66 -39.18 -0.27
CA SER A 443 28.83 -38.37 0.08
C SER A 443 29.28 -37.56 -1.14
N VAL A 444 30.21 -36.61 -0.96
CA VAL A 444 30.93 -35.98 -2.09
C VAL A 444 31.59 -37.08 -2.94
N TRP A 445 31.49 -36.99 -4.26
CA TRP A 445 32.29 -37.82 -5.16
C TRP A 445 33.73 -37.32 -5.19
N PHE A 446 34.66 -38.16 -4.72
CA PHE A 446 36.11 -37.89 -4.76
C PHE A 446 36.94 -39.19 -4.67
N ASN A 447 37.73 -39.49 -5.69
CA ASN A 447 38.36 -40.79 -5.88
C ASN A 447 39.73 -40.90 -5.18
N THR A 448 39.73 -41.08 -3.87
CA THR A 448 40.95 -41.38 -3.10
C THR A 448 41.49 -42.80 -3.38
N PRO A 449 42.81 -43.03 -3.43
CA PRO A 449 43.91 -42.09 -3.23
C PRO A 449 44.50 -41.50 -4.53
N TYR A 450 43.87 -41.74 -5.70
CA TYR A 450 44.50 -41.50 -7.00
C TYR A 450 44.17 -40.13 -7.60
N GLN A 451 45.16 -39.24 -7.60
CA GLN A 451 45.26 -38.02 -8.44
C GLN A 451 44.07 -37.04 -8.45
N GLY A 452 43.11 -37.20 -7.54
CA GLY A 452 42.23 -36.10 -7.12
C GLY A 452 40.99 -35.85 -7.96
N ASN A 453 40.57 -36.82 -8.77
CA ASN A 453 39.32 -36.68 -9.52
C ASN A 453 38.10 -36.70 -8.59
N GLY A 454 37.08 -35.91 -8.90
CA GLY A 454 35.89 -35.71 -8.07
C GLY A 454 35.19 -34.38 -8.36
N SER A 455 34.13 -34.09 -7.59
CA SER A 455 33.30 -32.90 -7.76
C SER A 455 34.06 -31.58 -7.53
N GLN A 456 34.38 -30.85 -8.59
CA GLN A 456 35.07 -29.56 -8.55
C GLN A 456 34.14 -28.43 -8.08
N GLY A 457 34.67 -27.51 -7.28
CA GLY A 457 33.90 -26.35 -6.79
C GLY A 457 34.77 -25.26 -6.19
N GLY A 458 34.20 -24.07 -6.01
CA GLY A 458 34.96 -22.91 -5.54
C GLY A 458 34.30 -21.59 -5.89
N VAL A 459 35.03 -20.49 -5.69
CA VAL A 459 34.50 -19.12 -5.83
C VAL A 459 35.11 -18.44 -7.05
N SER A 460 34.26 -17.91 -7.92
CA SER A 460 34.68 -17.27 -9.17
C SER A 460 35.34 -15.91 -8.96
N LYS A 461 36.40 -15.63 -9.74
CA LYS A 461 37.05 -14.30 -9.84
C LYS A 461 36.48 -13.44 -10.97
N ILE A 462 35.65 -14.03 -11.84
CA ILE A 462 35.09 -13.38 -13.03
C ILE A 462 33.63 -12.98 -12.81
N PHE A 463 32.84 -13.86 -12.22
CA PHE A 463 31.42 -13.62 -11.92
C PHE A 463 31.25 -13.21 -10.46
N SER A 464 30.68 -12.03 -10.23
CA SER A 464 30.32 -11.55 -8.89
C SER A 464 29.27 -12.45 -8.24
N GLU A 465 29.23 -12.48 -6.90
CA GLU A 465 28.24 -13.26 -6.16
C GLU A 465 26.81 -12.79 -6.47
N PRO A 466 25.94 -13.63 -7.06
CA PRO A 466 24.59 -13.21 -7.42
C PRO A 466 23.73 -12.91 -6.18
N LYS A 467 22.77 -11.98 -6.30
CA LYS A 467 21.87 -11.56 -5.21
C LYS A 467 21.20 -12.73 -4.48
N TRP A 468 20.77 -13.76 -5.19
CA TRP A 468 20.13 -14.95 -4.60
C TRP A 468 21.11 -15.72 -3.70
N GLN A 469 22.34 -15.93 -4.17
CA GLN A 469 23.43 -16.56 -3.41
C GLN A 469 23.84 -15.72 -2.19
N LEU A 470 24.08 -14.42 -2.42
CA LEU A 470 24.44 -13.43 -1.39
C LEU A 470 23.35 -13.26 -0.30
N SER A 471 22.07 -13.41 -0.66
CA SER A 471 20.94 -13.35 0.28
C SER A 471 20.75 -14.62 1.12
N SER A 472 21.33 -15.74 0.68
CA SER A 472 21.37 -16.98 1.46
C SER A 472 22.54 -16.91 2.45
N SER A 473 22.22 -16.57 3.70
CA SER A 473 23.19 -16.48 4.80
C SER A 473 24.05 -17.73 5.02
N ASP A 474 23.55 -18.93 4.69
CA ASP A 474 24.35 -20.15 4.73
C ASP A 474 25.36 -20.18 3.57
N ALA A 475 24.90 -20.05 2.32
CA ALA A 475 25.76 -20.10 1.15
C ALA A 475 26.81 -18.97 1.10
N ASN A 476 26.40 -17.73 1.40
CA ASN A 476 27.31 -16.59 1.54
C ASN A 476 28.31 -16.78 2.68
N GLY A 477 27.91 -17.45 3.77
CA GLY A 477 28.80 -17.87 4.85
C GLY A 477 29.92 -18.79 4.39
N VAL A 478 29.62 -19.77 3.53
CA VAL A 478 30.64 -20.63 2.91
C VAL A 478 31.56 -19.85 1.98
N ILE A 479 30.98 -19.04 1.09
CA ILE A 479 31.71 -18.32 0.03
C ILE A 479 32.70 -17.31 0.63
N SER A 480 32.25 -16.51 1.60
CA SER A 480 33.11 -15.57 2.31
C SER A 480 34.09 -16.28 3.27
N GLY A 481 33.68 -17.37 3.92
CA GLY A 481 34.55 -18.20 4.76
C GLY A 481 35.68 -18.89 3.98
N ALA A 482 35.44 -19.24 2.71
CA ALA A 482 36.40 -19.86 1.80
C ALA A 482 37.50 -18.90 1.28
N ALA A 483 37.46 -17.60 1.61
CA ALA A 483 38.34 -16.59 1.04
C ALA A 483 39.84 -16.87 1.23
N ASN A 484 40.23 -17.51 2.33
CA ASN A 484 41.62 -17.90 2.60
C ASN A 484 42.11 -19.07 1.73
N ILE A 485 41.19 -19.84 1.12
CA ILE A 485 41.47 -20.99 0.24
C ILE A 485 41.45 -20.54 -1.23
N THR A 486 40.44 -19.75 -1.62
CA THR A 486 40.23 -19.30 -3.01
C THR A 486 41.04 -18.05 -3.39
N GLY A 487 41.41 -17.24 -2.39
CA GLY A 487 41.87 -15.87 -2.61
C GLY A 487 40.77 -14.98 -3.22
N VAL A 488 39.51 -15.18 -2.82
CA VAL A 488 38.33 -14.40 -3.24
C VAL A 488 37.45 -14.10 -2.03
N SER A 489 37.19 -12.82 -1.74
CA SER A 489 36.35 -12.42 -0.60
C SER A 489 34.84 -12.54 -0.85
N SER A 490 34.41 -12.43 -2.11
CA SER A 490 33.03 -12.66 -2.58
C SER A 490 33.06 -12.85 -4.10
N GLY A 491 32.24 -13.75 -4.61
CA GLY A 491 32.16 -14.16 -6.02
C GLY A 491 31.17 -15.31 -6.20
N ARG A 492 30.81 -15.67 -7.43
CA ARG A 492 29.88 -16.77 -7.72
C ARG A 492 30.49 -18.09 -7.23
N GLY A 493 29.93 -18.67 -6.17
CA GLY A 493 30.30 -19.99 -5.63
C GLY A 493 29.66 -21.13 -6.42
N THR A 494 30.39 -22.22 -6.68
CA THR A 494 29.87 -23.44 -7.34
C THR A 494 30.24 -24.71 -6.54
N PRO A 495 29.50 -25.82 -6.71
CA PRO A 495 28.26 -25.97 -7.47
C PRO A 495 27.03 -25.37 -6.75
N ASP A 496 25.85 -25.43 -7.38
CA ASP A 496 24.57 -25.03 -6.78
C ASP A 496 23.87 -26.21 -6.11
N ILE A 497 23.91 -27.37 -6.76
CA ILE A 497 23.36 -28.65 -6.32
C ILE A 497 24.35 -29.76 -6.68
N ALA A 498 24.02 -31.01 -6.36
CA ALA A 498 24.72 -32.18 -6.90
C ALA A 498 23.72 -33.25 -7.34
N ALA A 499 24.05 -34.01 -8.37
CA ALA A 499 23.43 -35.30 -8.65
C ALA A 499 24.52 -36.39 -8.53
N ASP A 500 24.27 -37.61 -8.98
CA ASP A 500 25.27 -38.66 -8.91
C ASP A 500 26.40 -38.45 -9.93
N GLY A 501 27.61 -38.82 -9.55
CA GLY A 501 28.81 -38.74 -10.39
C GLY A 501 29.73 -39.95 -10.28
N ALA A 502 29.25 -41.11 -9.84
CA ALA A 502 30.12 -42.26 -9.55
C ALA A 502 29.45 -43.64 -9.75
N ASN A 503 30.16 -44.56 -10.41
CA ASN A 503 29.70 -45.93 -10.70
C ASN A 503 28.48 -46.03 -11.64
N MET A 504 28.25 -45.02 -12.48
CA MET A 504 27.16 -45.04 -13.46
C MET A 504 27.47 -45.99 -14.62
N THR A 505 26.48 -46.76 -15.06
CA THR A 505 26.66 -47.81 -16.07
C THR A 505 25.96 -47.43 -17.38
N ILE A 506 26.76 -47.19 -18.42
CA ILE A 506 26.34 -46.80 -19.78
C ILE A 506 26.46 -47.96 -20.77
N TYR A 507 25.76 -47.94 -21.91
CA TYR A 507 25.91 -48.96 -22.98
C TYR A 507 26.51 -48.36 -24.25
N LEU A 508 27.69 -48.84 -24.66
CA LEU A 508 28.50 -48.17 -25.68
C LEU A 508 29.24 -49.15 -26.59
N SER A 509 29.29 -48.81 -27.88
CA SER A 509 30.25 -49.33 -28.86
C SER A 509 31.50 -48.45 -28.87
N THR A 510 32.59 -48.93 -28.26
CA THR A 510 33.89 -48.23 -28.26
C THR A 510 35.07 -49.21 -28.22
N PHE A 511 36.23 -48.80 -28.71
CA PHE A 511 37.46 -49.61 -28.80
C PHE A 511 37.26 -50.98 -29.49
N GLY A 512 36.29 -51.07 -30.41
CA GLY A 512 35.93 -52.31 -31.11
C GLY A 512 35.12 -53.32 -30.28
N GLN A 513 34.49 -52.88 -29.18
CA GLN A 513 33.61 -53.71 -28.34
C GLN A 513 32.30 -52.96 -28.04
N THR A 514 31.18 -53.70 -28.02
CA THR A 514 29.86 -53.17 -27.64
C THR A 514 29.44 -53.81 -26.32
N ASN A 515 29.45 -53.05 -25.23
CA ASN A 515 29.18 -53.59 -23.88
C ASN A 515 28.67 -52.50 -22.92
N TYR A 516 28.30 -52.91 -21.71
CA TYR A 516 28.16 -51.97 -20.60
C TYR A 516 29.54 -51.55 -20.06
N PHE A 517 29.71 -50.25 -19.84
CA PHE A 517 30.90 -49.65 -19.22
C PHE A 517 30.49 -48.87 -17.98
N THR A 518 31.31 -48.91 -16.93
CA THR A 518 31.07 -48.09 -15.72
C THR A 518 31.94 -46.84 -15.76
N VAL A 519 31.34 -45.68 -15.50
CA VAL A 519 31.98 -44.36 -15.53
C VAL A 519 31.72 -43.56 -14.26
N ASP A 520 32.64 -42.65 -13.97
CA ASP A 520 32.50 -41.56 -13.00
C ASP A 520 32.57 -40.19 -13.73
N GLY A 521 32.03 -39.12 -13.13
CA GLY A 521 32.03 -37.76 -13.69
C GLY A 521 30.84 -36.90 -13.24
N THR A 522 31.06 -35.59 -13.06
CA THR A 522 29.97 -34.59 -12.98
C THR A 522 29.15 -34.51 -14.27
N SER A 523 29.72 -35.00 -15.39
CA SER A 523 29.02 -35.35 -16.63
C SER A 523 27.92 -36.40 -16.52
N ILE A 524 27.86 -37.19 -15.44
CA ILE A 524 26.68 -38.00 -15.14
C ILE A 524 25.58 -37.10 -14.53
N ALA A 525 26.00 -36.19 -13.65
CA ALA A 525 25.12 -35.38 -12.82
C ALA A 525 24.30 -34.37 -13.64
N SER A 526 24.93 -33.66 -14.57
CA SER A 526 24.26 -32.64 -15.41
C SER A 526 23.12 -33.17 -16.29
N PRO A 527 23.28 -34.24 -17.09
CA PRO A 527 22.18 -34.79 -17.89
C PRO A 527 21.10 -35.48 -17.05
N LEU A 528 21.44 -36.08 -15.89
CA LEU A 528 20.43 -36.54 -14.92
C LEU A 528 19.54 -35.37 -14.44
N VAL A 529 20.15 -34.22 -14.12
CA VAL A 529 19.39 -33.00 -13.78
C VAL A 529 18.64 -32.45 -14.99
N GLY A 530 19.18 -32.59 -16.21
CA GLY A 530 18.50 -32.20 -17.46
C GLY A 530 17.16 -32.93 -17.67
N GLY A 531 17.12 -34.23 -17.43
CA GLY A 531 15.87 -34.99 -17.47
C GLY A 531 14.97 -34.75 -16.25
N GLU A 532 15.54 -34.55 -15.06
CA GLU A 532 14.78 -34.11 -13.89
C GLU A 532 14.02 -32.81 -14.15
N ILE A 533 14.67 -31.76 -14.71
CA ILE A 533 14.01 -30.50 -15.08
C ILE A 533 12.86 -30.74 -16.07
N ALA A 534 13.03 -31.54 -17.11
CA ALA A 534 11.94 -31.83 -18.05
C ALA A 534 10.75 -32.53 -17.37
N THR A 535 11.01 -33.40 -16.39
CA THR A 535 9.97 -34.03 -15.56
C THR A 535 9.31 -33.03 -14.59
N LEU A 536 10.07 -32.08 -14.02
CA LEU A 536 9.56 -31.02 -13.14
C LEU A 536 8.61 -30.09 -13.91
N ASP A 537 9.06 -29.53 -15.03
CA ASP A 537 8.31 -28.62 -15.90
C ASP A 537 6.98 -29.25 -16.37
N HIS A 538 7.04 -30.50 -16.85
CA HIS A 538 5.86 -31.29 -17.21
C HIS A 538 4.89 -31.46 -16.03
N SER A 539 5.40 -31.70 -14.82
CA SER A 539 4.60 -31.93 -13.62
C SER A 539 3.94 -30.67 -13.04
N LEU A 540 4.58 -29.51 -13.22
CA LEU A 540 3.98 -28.21 -12.89
C LEU A 540 2.95 -27.75 -13.94
N HIS A 541 3.08 -28.25 -15.17
CA HIS A 541 2.49 -27.66 -16.38
C HIS A 541 2.94 -26.20 -16.60
N SER A 542 4.14 -25.86 -16.12
CA SER A 542 4.80 -24.55 -16.27
C SER A 542 6.31 -24.71 -16.11
N LEU A 543 7.08 -23.90 -16.82
CA LEU A 543 8.53 -24.00 -16.83
C LEU A 543 9.18 -23.51 -15.51
N GLU A 544 10.27 -24.14 -15.10
CA GLU A 544 11.16 -23.69 -14.00
C GLU A 544 12.14 -22.60 -14.48
N GLY A 545 12.64 -22.73 -15.72
CA GLY A 545 13.57 -21.78 -16.34
C GLY A 545 14.87 -21.57 -15.55
N PHE A 546 15.26 -20.32 -15.33
CA PHE A 546 16.44 -20.00 -14.50
C PHE A 546 16.11 -20.23 -13.02
N ILE A 547 16.24 -21.48 -12.57
CA ILE A 547 15.74 -22.00 -11.29
C ILE A 547 16.63 -21.65 -10.08
N ASN A 548 17.87 -21.18 -10.28
CA ASN A 548 18.83 -20.93 -9.19
C ASN A 548 18.26 -20.08 -8.03
N PRO A 549 17.52 -18.97 -8.26
CA PRO A 549 16.97 -18.16 -7.16
C PRO A 549 15.97 -18.93 -6.29
N LEU A 550 15.14 -19.79 -6.89
CA LEU A 550 14.21 -20.67 -6.18
C LEU A 550 14.95 -21.71 -5.33
N LEU A 551 15.96 -22.39 -5.90
CA LEU A 551 16.72 -23.41 -5.18
C LEU A 551 17.45 -22.83 -3.95
N TYR A 552 18.07 -21.65 -4.06
CA TYR A 552 18.75 -21.02 -2.92
C TYR A 552 17.78 -20.51 -1.84
N LYS A 553 16.57 -20.06 -2.23
CA LYS A 553 15.50 -19.77 -1.27
C LYS A 553 15.11 -21.03 -0.51
N LEU A 554 14.77 -22.11 -1.21
CA LEU A 554 14.31 -23.36 -0.61
C LEU A 554 15.40 -24.03 0.24
N GLY A 555 16.66 -23.98 -0.19
CA GLY A 555 17.81 -24.49 0.57
C GLY A 555 18.01 -23.71 1.87
N GLN A 556 17.94 -22.37 1.80
CA GLN A 556 18.01 -21.51 2.98
C GLN A 556 16.82 -21.72 3.94
N GLU A 557 15.61 -21.90 3.42
CA GLU A 557 14.42 -22.23 4.21
C GLU A 557 14.55 -23.62 4.86
N GLN A 558 15.12 -24.60 4.16
CA GLN A 558 15.37 -25.94 4.70
C GLN A 558 16.40 -25.93 5.84
N VAL A 559 17.60 -25.39 5.61
CA VAL A 559 18.68 -25.38 6.63
C VAL A 559 18.33 -24.54 7.86
N SER A 560 17.47 -23.52 7.70
CA SER A 560 16.97 -22.71 8.82
C SER A 560 15.69 -23.24 9.48
N GLY A 561 15.18 -24.40 9.06
CA GLY A 561 13.98 -25.03 9.64
C GLY A 561 12.67 -24.27 9.38
N LYS A 562 12.63 -23.43 8.34
CA LYS A 562 11.49 -22.56 7.97
C LYS A 562 10.66 -23.10 6.81
N LEU A 563 11.20 -24.06 6.04
CA LEU A 563 10.52 -24.71 4.93
C LEU A 563 9.18 -25.31 5.39
N GLY A 564 8.07 -24.86 4.81
CA GLY A 564 6.71 -25.23 5.23
C GLY A 564 6.27 -26.66 4.84
N GLY A 565 7.20 -27.56 4.54
CA GLY A 565 6.93 -28.87 3.93
C GLY A 565 8.02 -29.91 4.18
N ARG A 566 8.07 -30.93 3.32
CA ARG A 566 9.13 -31.96 3.36
C ARG A 566 10.44 -31.40 2.77
N PRO A 567 11.62 -31.91 3.19
CA PRO A 567 12.90 -31.52 2.62
C PRO A 567 12.93 -31.63 1.09
N VAL A 568 13.26 -30.52 0.44
CA VAL A 568 13.45 -30.40 -1.02
C VAL A 568 14.80 -30.98 -1.43
N PHE A 569 15.81 -30.90 -0.54
CA PHE A 569 17.16 -31.41 -0.80
C PHE A 569 17.52 -32.57 0.13
N TYR A 570 18.14 -33.59 -0.43
CA TYR A 570 19.00 -34.53 0.27
C TYR A 570 20.34 -33.84 0.54
N PHE A 571 20.47 -33.21 1.72
CA PHE A 571 21.74 -32.65 2.17
C PHE A 571 22.81 -33.75 2.27
N ILE A 572 24.01 -33.43 1.77
CA ILE A 572 25.13 -34.38 1.68
C ILE A 572 26.21 -33.92 2.67
N SER A 573 26.24 -34.51 3.86
CA SER A 573 27.14 -34.09 4.96
C SER A 573 28.45 -34.89 5.10
N ASN A 574 28.77 -35.77 4.15
CA ASN A 574 29.95 -36.63 4.19
C ASN A 574 30.90 -36.38 3.01
N GLY A 575 32.21 -36.34 3.28
CA GLY A 575 33.26 -36.24 2.26
C GLY A 575 33.75 -34.81 1.95
N SER A 576 34.72 -34.71 1.04
CA SER A 576 35.32 -33.46 0.58
C SER A 576 36.00 -33.60 -0.77
N ASN A 577 36.08 -32.52 -1.55
CA ASN A 577 36.74 -32.50 -2.87
C ASN A 577 38.24 -32.11 -2.78
N THR A 578 38.93 -32.60 -1.76
CA THR A 578 40.15 -32.02 -1.16
C THR A 578 39.87 -30.79 -0.28
N ASP A 579 39.61 -29.63 -0.88
CA ASP A 579 39.63 -28.36 -0.16
C ASP A 579 38.34 -28.08 0.63
N PHE A 580 37.18 -28.39 0.06
CA PHE A 580 35.88 -28.10 0.65
C PHE A 580 35.21 -29.36 1.17
N LYS A 581 34.80 -29.31 2.44
CA LYS A 581 34.01 -30.35 3.11
C LYS A 581 32.53 -30.05 2.93
N ALA A 582 31.75 -31.10 2.74
CA ALA A 582 30.29 -30.98 2.75
C ALA A 582 29.73 -31.12 4.18
N TYR A 583 28.52 -30.60 4.40
CA TYR A 583 27.81 -30.59 5.68
C TYR A 583 26.29 -30.47 5.44
N ASP A 584 25.48 -30.44 6.50
CA ASP A 584 24.02 -30.26 6.39
C ASP A 584 23.66 -28.80 6.01
N GLY A 585 23.78 -28.45 4.73
CA GLY A 585 23.57 -27.11 4.19
C GLY A 585 24.16 -26.96 2.78
N TYR A 586 24.50 -25.73 2.38
CA TYR A 586 25.24 -25.45 1.15
C TYR A 586 26.74 -25.80 1.32
N SER A 587 27.41 -26.23 0.25
CA SER A 587 28.87 -26.39 0.23
C SER A 587 29.51 -26.20 -1.14
N LEU A 588 30.74 -25.71 -1.19
CA LEU A 588 31.55 -25.60 -2.41
C LEU A 588 32.10 -26.95 -2.93
N ALA A 589 31.45 -28.06 -2.58
CA ALA A 589 31.75 -29.41 -3.07
C ALA A 589 30.54 -30.07 -3.72
N VAL A 590 29.33 -29.87 -3.18
CA VAL A 590 28.07 -30.50 -3.65
C VAL A 590 26.85 -29.56 -3.62
N GLY A 591 27.07 -28.25 -3.44
CA GLY A 591 26.00 -27.27 -3.40
C GLY A 591 25.05 -27.53 -2.24
N TRP A 592 23.74 -27.41 -2.47
CA TRP A 592 22.69 -27.82 -1.54
C TRP A 592 22.47 -29.35 -1.44
N GLY A 593 23.30 -30.17 -2.08
CA GLY A 593 23.06 -31.61 -2.21
C GLY A 593 22.13 -31.96 -3.37
N SER A 594 21.52 -33.15 -3.33
CA SER A 594 20.67 -33.65 -4.44
C SER A 594 19.19 -33.37 -4.25
N ILE A 595 18.45 -33.20 -5.35
CA ILE A 595 17.04 -32.78 -5.31
C ILE A 595 16.13 -33.99 -5.03
N ASN A 596 15.07 -33.75 -4.27
CA ASN A 596 13.90 -34.61 -4.19
C ASN A 596 12.81 -34.00 -5.05
N SER A 597 12.69 -34.45 -6.30
CA SER A 597 11.86 -33.81 -7.34
C SER A 597 10.40 -33.71 -6.88
N TYR A 598 9.86 -34.77 -6.28
CA TYR A 598 8.50 -34.76 -5.75
C TYR A 598 8.28 -33.74 -4.63
N ASN A 599 9.24 -33.56 -3.72
CA ASN A 599 9.14 -32.55 -2.65
C ASN A 599 9.37 -31.13 -3.20
N LEU A 600 10.21 -30.93 -4.22
CA LEU A 600 10.36 -29.65 -4.93
C LEU A 600 9.02 -29.21 -5.54
N ILE A 601 8.37 -30.09 -6.30
CA ILE A 601 7.00 -29.86 -6.82
C ILE A 601 6.01 -29.60 -5.68
N SER A 602 6.07 -30.39 -4.61
CA SER A 602 5.18 -30.23 -3.44
C SER A 602 5.42 -28.94 -2.64
N ALA A 603 6.59 -28.31 -2.77
CA ALA A 603 6.87 -27.01 -2.16
C ALA A 603 6.25 -25.87 -2.98
N GLN A 604 6.21 -26.01 -4.31
CA GLN A 604 5.74 -24.98 -5.25
C GLN A 604 4.24 -24.99 -5.51
N ILE A 605 3.58 -26.15 -5.55
CA ILE A 605 2.15 -26.24 -5.86
C ILE A 605 1.33 -25.42 -4.86
N GLY A 606 0.59 -24.45 -5.39
CA GLY A 606 -0.19 -23.51 -4.59
C GLY A 606 -1.45 -24.14 -3.98
N HIS A 607 -1.55 -24.14 -2.65
CA HIS A 607 -2.74 -24.56 -1.92
C HIS A 607 -3.77 -23.44 -1.82
N LYS A 608 -5.05 -23.79 -1.74
CA LYS A 608 -6.12 -22.79 -1.63
C LYS A 608 -6.15 -22.18 -0.23
N VAL A 609 -5.95 -20.87 -0.15
CA VAL A 609 -6.10 -20.07 1.07
C VAL A 609 -7.34 -19.21 0.91
N ILE A 610 -8.40 -19.57 1.62
CA ILE A 610 -9.73 -18.99 1.51
C ILE A 610 -9.94 -18.00 2.65
N PHE A 611 -9.93 -16.70 2.38
CA PHE A 611 -10.42 -15.71 3.33
C PHE A 611 -11.94 -15.63 3.20
N ASN A 612 -12.67 -15.71 4.30
CA ASN A 612 -14.14 -15.75 4.32
C ASN A 612 -14.71 -14.65 5.24
N GLU A 613 -15.53 -13.76 4.71
CA GLU A 613 -16.13 -12.61 5.39
C GLU A 613 -17.43 -12.98 6.10
N THR A 614 -17.69 -12.32 7.24
CA THR A 614 -18.96 -12.33 7.94
C THR A 614 -19.31 -10.96 8.55
N GLY A 615 -20.26 -10.26 7.94
CA GLY A 615 -20.95 -9.10 8.52
C GLY A 615 -20.97 -7.84 7.67
N LEU A 616 -20.23 -7.78 6.56
CA LEU A 616 -20.17 -6.62 5.68
C LEU A 616 -21.44 -6.51 4.82
N SER A 617 -22.43 -5.76 5.31
CA SER A 617 -23.73 -5.59 4.62
C SER A 617 -23.65 -4.95 3.23
N SER A 618 -22.57 -4.23 2.92
CA SER A 618 -22.39 -3.49 1.67
C SER A 618 -20.94 -3.00 1.52
N GLY A 619 -20.48 -2.88 0.27
CA GLY A 619 -19.12 -2.45 -0.08
C GLY A 619 -18.21 -3.62 -0.48
N LYS A 620 -17.07 -3.29 -1.11
CA LYS A 620 -15.98 -4.26 -1.35
C LYS A 620 -15.06 -4.35 -0.15
N TRP A 621 -14.49 -5.53 0.06
CA TRP A 621 -13.39 -5.77 0.99
C TRP A 621 -12.15 -6.28 0.26
N TYR A 622 -11.01 -6.17 0.95
CA TYR A 622 -9.69 -6.46 0.42
C TYR A 622 -8.91 -7.28 1.42
N VAL A 623 -8.13 -8.22 0.90
CA VAL A 623 -6.99 -8.82 1.60
C VAL A 623 -5.74 -8.43 0.82
N ASN A 624 -4.68 -8.08 1.55
CA ASN A 624 -3.35 -7.85 1.03
C ASN A 624 -2.41 -8.79 1.80
N ILE A 625 -1.72 -9.70 1.11
CA ILE A 625 -0.84 -10.72 1.70
C ILE A 625 0.60 -10.33 1.39
N SER A 626 1.51 -10.56 2.33
CA SER A 626 2.95 -10.34 2.13
C SER A 626 3.45 -11.10 0.90
N GLY A 627 3.68 -10.38 -0.18
CA GLY A 627 4.13 -10.95 -1.45
C GLY A 627 3.03 -11.42 -2.40
N SER A 628 1.80 -10.89 -2.31
CA SER A 628 0.82 -10.99 -3.40
C SER A 628 0.24 -9.63 -3.78
N SER A 629 -0.35 -9.57 -4.97
CA SER A 629 -1.15 -8.41 -5.39
C SER A 629 -2.47 -8.33 -4.60
N GLU A 630 -3.07 -7.14 -4.54
CA GLU A 630 -4.34 -6.93 -3.83
C GLU A 630 -5.52 -7.56 -4.59
N TYR A 631 -6.34 -8.34 -3.88
CA TYR A 631 -7.59 -8.87 -4.41
C TYR A 631 -8.78 -8.15 -3.78
N ALA A 632 -9.73 -7.73 -4.62
CA ALA A 632 -10.83 -6.86 -4.26
C ALA A 632 -12.17 -7.47 -4.71
N LEU A 633 -12.93 -8.03 -3.77
CA LEU A 633 -14.17 -8.76 -4.09
C LEU A 633 -15.41 -8.17 -3.39
N ALA A 634 -16.56 -8.49 -3.98
CA ALA A 634 -17.90 -8.20 -3.47
C ALA A 634 -18.67 -9.50 -3.12
N GLY A 635 -17.95 -10.63 -3.06
CA GLY A 635 -18.45 -11.92 -2.58
C GLY A 635 -18.09 -12.16 -1.11
N SER A 636 -18.58 -13.27 -0.58
CA SER A 636 -18.28 -13.78 0.75
C SER A 636 -16.81 -14.09 0.97
N ASP A 637 -16.06 -14.45 -0.08
CA ASP A 637 -14.73 -15.04 0.04
C ASP A 637 -13.72 -14.48 -0.97
N ILE A 638 -12.44 -14.53 -0.59
CA ILE A 638 -11.27 -14.27 -1.44
C ILE A 638 -10.37 -15.51 -1.39
N VAL A 639 -10.18 -16.15 -2.54
CA VAL A 639 -9.35 -17.36 -2.66
C VAL A 639 -8.01 -17.01 -3.31
N TYR A 640 -6.93 -17.30 -2.61
CA TYR A 640 -5.57 -17.31 -3.16
C TYR A 640 -5.12 -18.76 -3.40
N CYS A 641 -4.21 -18.97 -4.33
CA CYS A 641 -3.40 -20.20 -4.38
C CYS A 641 -1.97 -19.81 -3.98
N LEU A 642 -1.51 -20.28 -2.82
CA LEU A 642 -0.20 -19.92 -2.26
C LEU A 642 0.65 -21.20 -2.05
N PRO A 643 1.93 -21.21 -2.46
CA PRO A 643 2.86 -22.29 -2.14
C PRO A 643 3.01 -22.54 -0.63
N ASN A 644 3.57 -23.68 -0.24
CA ASN A 644 3.84 -23.99 1.17
C ASN A 644 4.85 -22.98 1.75
N GLY A 645 4.56 -22.40 2.92
CA GLY A 645 5.36 -21.30 3.47
C GLY A 645 4.61 -20.45 4.50
N SER A 646 5.28 -19.45 5.08
CA SER A 646 4.69 -18.55 6.07
C SER A 646 4.50 -17.14 5.52
N TYR A 647 3.30 -16.59 5.73
CA TYR A 647 2.83 -15.33 5.16
C TYR A 647 2.21 -14.45 6.25
N SER A 648 2.16 -13.13 6.01
CA SER A 648 1.32 -12.20 6.78
C SER A 648 0.24 -11.58 5.88
N TYR A 649 -0.82 -11.05 6.48
CA TYR A 649 -1.90 -10.37 5.76
C TYR A 649 -2.46 -9.17 6.52
N ASN A 650 -3.04 -8.24 5.77
CA ASN A 650 -3.86 -7.13 6.23
C ASN A 650 -5.24 -7.19 5.54
N VAL A 651 -6.29 -6.71 6.22
CA VAL A 651 -7.68 -6.77 5.74
C VAL A 651 -8.40 -5.43 5.91
N SER A 652 -8.97 -4.91 4.83
CA SER A 652 -9.66 -3.60 4.80
C SER A 652 -11.00 -3.68 4.06
N SER A 653 -11.79 -2.59 4.12
CA SER A 653 -13.03 -2.44 3.37
C SER A 653 -13.23 -1.01 2.88
N THR A 654 -13.87 -0.87 1.71
CA THR A 654 -14.39 0.40 1.21
C THR A 654 -15.45 1.02 2.13
N ASN A 655 -16.11 0.21 2.96
CA ASN A 655 -17.17 0.69 3.84
C ASN A 655 -16.59 1.13 5.19
N GLN A 656 -16.27 2.42 5.29
CA GLN A 656 -15.71 3.08 6.48
C GLN A 656 -16.53 2.92 7.79
N TYR A 657 -17.74 2.39 7.74
CA TYR A 657 -18.58 2.13 8.92
C TYR A 657 -18.30 0.74 9.54
N TYR A 658 -17.50 -0.10 8.89
CA TYR A 658 -17.14 -1.45 9.31
C TYR A 658 -15.66 -1.61 9.60
N THR A 659 -15.34 -2.33 10.67
CA THR A 659 -13.97 -2.73 11.04
C THR A 659 -13.81 -4.24 10.94
N SER A 660 -12.76 -4.70 10.26
CA SER A 660 -12.34 -6.10 10.15
C SER A 660 -11.79 -6.64 11.48
N TYR A 661 -12.09 -7.89 11.79
CA TYR A 661 -11.45 -8.65 12.86
C TYR A 661 -11.30 -10.14 12.47
N PRO A 662 -10.06 -10.69 12.44
CA PRO A 662 -8.78 -9.97 12.53
C PRO A 662 -8.62 -8.98 11.38
N SER A 663 -8.04 -7.81 11.65
CA SER A 663 -7.67 -6.82 10.63
C SER A 663 -6.29 -7.07 10.02
N HIS A 664 -5.48 -7.91 10.67
CA HIS A 664 -4.17 -8.38 10.20
C HIS A 664 -3.78 -9.66 10.94
N GLY A 665 -2.83 -10.43 10.40
CA GLY A 665 -2.30 -11.62 11.06
C GLY A 665 -1.20 -12.32 10.28
N ASN A 666 -0.65 -13.40 10.86
CA ASN A 666 0.30 -14.31 10.21
C ASN A 666 -0.33 -15.70 10.10
N PHE A 667 0.06 -16.46 9.07
CA PHE A 667 -0.37 -17.84 8.86
C PHE A 667 0.70 -18.64 8.12
N THR A 668 0.63 -19.96 8.23
CA THR A 668 1.51 -20.89 7.50
C THR A 668 0.64 -21.78 6.63
N VAL A 669 0.95 -21.84 5.33
CA VAL A 669 0.34 -22.74 4.36
C VAL A 669 1.11 -24.06 4.39
N ASN A 670 0.38 -25.14 4.66
CA ASN A 670 0.84 -26.53 4.61
C ASN A 670 -0.22 -27.45 3.95
N GLY A 671 -1.15 -26.86 3.20
CA GLY A 671 -2.39 -27.47 2.72
C GLY A 671 -3.47 -26.42 2.46
N THR A 672 -4.63 -26.86 1.96
CA THR A 672 -5.80 -25.97 1.76
C THR A 672 -6.38 -25.54 3.11
N MET A 673 -6.61 -24.23 3.30
CA MET A 673 -7.03 -23.66 4.58
C MET A 673 -8.01 -22.48 4.44
N THR A 674 -8.73 -22.16 5.52
CA THR A 674 -9.69 -21.05 5.57
C THR A 674 -9.39 -20.11 6.74
N LEU A 675 -9.40 -18.80 6.47
CA LEU A 675 -9.23 -17.72 7.45
C LEU A 675 -10.51 -16.90 7.52
N ASN A 676 -11.21 -16.96 8.67
CA ASN A 676 -12.48 -16.25 8.84
C ASN A 676 -12.25 -14.81 9.33
N ILE A 677 -12.79 -13.86 8.58
CA ILE A 677 -12.82 -12.42 8.88
C ILE A 677 -14.25 -12.05 9.29
N SER A 678 -14.40 -11.27 10.36
CA SER A 678 -15.69 -10.68 10.73
C SER A 678 -15.63 -9.16 10.61
N PHE A 679 -16.55 -8.57 9.84
CA PHE A 679 -16.72 -7.13 9.74
C PHE A 679 -17.81 -6.65 10.70
N LYS A 680 -17.44 -5.78 11.64
CA LYS A 680 -18.36 -5.26 12.67
C LYS A 680 -18.65 -3.77 12.47
N PHE A 681 -19.93 -3.41 12.52
CA PHE A 681 -20.39 -2.03 12.40
C PHE A 681 -20.08 -1.24 13.68
N SER A 682 -19.33 -0.15 13.58
CA SER A 682 -18.83 0.59 14.74
C SER A 682 -19.63 1.87 15.03
N LYS A 683 -20.07 2.04 16.29
CA LYS A 683 -20.66 3.27 16.84
C LYS A 683 -19.94 3.68 18.12
N PHE A 684 -19.84 4.98 18.37
CA PHE A 684 -19.13 5.60 19.49
C PHE A 684 -20.10 6.47 20.31
N ALA A 685 -19.78 6.67 21.60
CA ALA A 685 -20.63 7.41 22.51
C ALA A 685 -20.37 8.93 22.46
N ALA A 686 -21.44 9.70 22.24
CA ALA A 686 -21.47 11.14 22.48
C ALA A 686 -22.40 11.42 23.68
N SER A 687 -21.91 12.13 24.68
CA SER A 687 -22.66 12.48 25.89
C SER A 687 -22.85 13.99 26.00
N PHE A 688 -24.07 14.39 26.31
CA PHE A 688 -24.40 15.76 26.70
C PHE A 688 -24.72 15.77 28.19
N GLY A 689 -24.10 16.65 28.96
CA GLY A 689 -24.49 16.95 30.35
C GLY A 689 -25.16 18.32 30.42
N GLU A 690 -26.13 18.50 31.30
CA GLU A 690 -26.62 19.84 31.65
C GLU A 690 -25.88 20.39 32.88
N SER A 691 -25.96 21.71 33.04
CA SER A 691 -25.63 22.41 34.28
C SER A 691 -26.55 23.62 34.42
N GLY A 692 -27.07 23.88 35.62
CA GLY A 692 -27.89 25.05 35.94
C GLY A 692 -29.41 24.83 35.82
N LEU A 693 -29.89 23.63 35.45
CA LEU A 693 -31.30 23.29 35.60
C LEU A 693 -31.62 22.81 37.03
N PRO A 694 -32.85 23.04 37.53
CA PRO A 694 -33.34 22.35 38.72
C PRO A 694 -33.45 20.83 38.49
N ILE A 695 -33.14 20.04 39.52
CA ILE A 695 -33.21 18.57 39.48
C ILE A 695 -34.58 18.10 38.96
N GLY A 696 -34.58 17.25 37.94
CA GLY A 696 -35.80 16.70 37.33
C GLY A 696 -36.43 17.57 36.23
N THR A 697 -35.83 18.72 35.87
CA THR A 697 -36.28 19.54 34.74
C THR A 697 -36.00 18.82 33.42
N ASN A 698 -37.01 18.69 32.55
CA ASN A 698 -36.88 17.99 31.28
C ASN A 698 -36.27 18.91 30.21
N TRP A 699 -35.12 18.52 29.66
CA TRP A 699 -34.42 19.21 28.58
C TRP A 699 -34.20 18.26 27.40
N SER A 700 -33.93 18.81 26.22
CA SER A 700 -33.69 18.01 25.02
C SER A 700 -32.47 18.44 24.22
N ILE A 701 -31.91 17.47 23.49
CA ILE A 701 -30.84 17.62 22.53
C ILE A 701 -31.32 17.06 21.19
N GLU A 702 -31.27 17.89 20.16
CA GLU A 702 -31.43 17.52 18.75
C GLU A 702 -30.04 17.49 18.11
N ILE A 703 -29.69 16.39 17.42
CA ILE A 703 -28.41 16.24 16.69
C ILE A 703 -28.68 16.15 15.20
N TYR A 704 -27.90 16.91 14.42
CA TYR A 704 -27.99 17.02 12.98
C TYR A 704 -26.67 16.61 12.32
N ASN A 705 -26.72 15.71 11.33
CA ASN A 705 -25.58 15.44 10.45
C ASN A 705 -25.55 16.39 9.24
N LEU A 706 -24.48 16.33 8.42
CA LEU A 706 -24.33 17.16 7.21
C LEU A 706 -25.42 16.94 6.15
N SER A 707 -26.19 15.85 6.23
CA SER A 707 -27.32 15.54 5.34
C SER A 707 -28.67 16.03 5.88
N GLY A 708 -28.71 16.63 7.07
CA GLY A 708 -29.94 17.08 7.72
C GLY A 708 -30.73 15.98 8.45
N ASN A 709 -30.19 14.77 8.59
CA ASN A 709 -30.82 13.72 9.39
C ASN A 709 -30.81 14.13 10.87
N ILE A 710 -31.98 14.04 11.52
CA ILE A 710 -32.19 14.44 12.92
C ILE A 710 -32.18 13.18 13.80
N VAL A 711 -31.53 13.28 14.97
CA VAL A 711 -31.74 12.37 16.10
C VAL A 711 -31.94 13.22 17.35
N ASP A 712 -33.14 13.17 17.92
CA ASP A 712 -33.50 13.91 19.13
C ASP A 712 -33.70 12.97 20.35
N GLN A 713 -33.41 13.50 21.54
CA GLN A 713 -33.75 12.87 22.81
C GLN A 713 -34.11 13.95 23.85
N SER A 714 -35.02 13.62 24.77
CA SER A 714 -35.32 14.43 25.96
C SER A 714 -35.12 13.63 27.24
N SER A 715 -34.70 14.29 28.32
CA SER A 715 -34.43 13.66 29.62
C SER A 715 -34.59 14.65 30.76
N SER A 716 -35.01 14.14 31.93
CA SER A 716 -34.96 14.83 33.22
C SER A 716 -33.72 14.47 34.06
N SER A 717 -32.83 13.66 33.50
CA SER A 717 -31.51 13.33 34.07
C SER A 717 -30.49 14.43 33.76
N THR A 718 -29.40 14.48 34.53
CA THR A 718 -28.28 15.42 34.31
C THR A 718 -27.49 15.14 33.02
N ALA A 719 -27.76 14.04 32.31
CA ALA A 719 -27.12 13.70 31.04
C ALA A 719 -28.03 12.97 30.03
N ILE A 720 -27.71 13.15 28.75
CA ILE A 720 -28.31 12.49 27.57
C ILE A 720 -27.17 11.82 26.78
N ARG A 721 -27.39 10.62 26.22
CA ARG A 721 -26.34 9.82 25.55
C ARG A 721 -26.79 9.27 24.19
N PHE A 722 -25.97 9.51 23.18
CA PHE A 722 -26.19 9.09 21.80
C PHE A 722 -25.09 8.11 21.34
N LEU A 723 -25.45 7.17 20.48
CA LEU A 723 -24.51 6.26 19.80
C LEU A 723 -24.42 6.65 18.32
N LEU A 724 -23.33 7.33 17.97
CA LEU A 724 -23.10 7.97 16.66
C LEU A 724 -21.94 7.31 15.92
N ILE A 725 -21.86 7.51 14.60
CA ILE A 725 -20.71 7.09 13.80
C ILE A 725 -19.63 8.19 13.81
N ASN A 726 -18.42 7.91 13.33
CA ASN A 726 -17.40 8.95 13.15
C ASN A 726 -17.91 10.02 12.17
N GLY A 727 -17.63 11.29 12.48
CA GLY A 727 -18.05 12.42 11.64
C GLY A 727 -18.25 13.72 12.41
N SER A 728 -18.55 14.79 11.66
CA SER A 728 -18.91 16.10 12.21
C SER A 728 -20.42 16.26 12.30
N TYR A 729 -20.89 16.76 13.45
CA TYR A 729 -22.29 16.96 13.79
C TYR A 729 -22.51 18.38 14.30
N SER A 730 -23.76 18.85 14.24
CA SER A 730 -24.22 20.01 14.99
C SER A 730 -25.34 19.63 15.96
N TYR A 731 -25.51 20.40 17.03
CA TYR A 731 -26.56 20.18 18.02
C TYR A 731 -27.38 21.44 18.30
N PHE A 732 -28.61 21.22 18.75
CA PHE A 732 -29.45 22.22 19.40
C PHE A 732 -29.95 21.68 20.74
N ALA A 733 -29.85 22.50 21.79
CA ALA A 733 -30.29 22.20 23.14
C ALA A 733 -31.40 23.17 23.58
N GLN A 734 -32.37 22.67 24.34
CA GLN A 734 -33.46 23.49 24.89
C GLN A 734 -34.03 22.91 26.19
N ASP A 735 -34.45 23.79 27.10
CA ASP A 735 -35.41 23.44 28.15
C ASP A 735 -36.78 23.28 27.48
N THR A 736 -37.49 22.20 27.80
CA THR A 736 -38.82 21.92 27.21
C THR A 736 -39.89 22.92 27.65
N LYS A 737 -39.73 23.57 28.81
CA LYS A 737 -40.63 24.61 29.32
C LYS A 737 -40.26 26.03 28.89
N LYS A 738 -38.97 26.28 28.63
CA LYS A 738 -38.37 27.59 28.27
C LYS A 738 -38.35 28.60 29.42
N ASP A 739 -38.46 28.12 30.66
CA ASP A 739 -38.18 28.90 31.88
C ASP A 739 -36.66 29.14 32.03
N TYR A 740 -35.85 28.25 31.43
CA TYR A 740 -34.40 28.35 31.35
C TYR A 740 -33.93 28.45 29.90
N LYS A 741 -32.89 29.26 29.66
CA LYS A 741 -32.24 29.42 28.35
C LYS A 741 -30.80 28.89 28.40
N PRO A 742 -30.39 27.96 27.51
CA PRO A 742 -29.01 27.52 27.41
C PRO A 742 -28.13 28.62 26.79
N SER A 743 -27.00 28.93 27.42
CA SER A 743 -26.03 29.94 26.94
C SER A 743 -25.24 29.43 25.73
N ASN A 744 -24.86 28.15 25.74
CA ASN A 744 -24.22 27.44 24.64
C ASN A 744 -25.14 26.41 23.99
N GLY A 745 -26.43 26.74 23.84
CA GLY A 745 -27.46 25.83 23.32
C GLY A 745 -27.36 25.45 21.84
N ARG A 746 -26.33 25.90 21.10
CA ARG A 746 -26.03 25.46 19.73
C ARG A 746 -24.52 25.37 19.55
N GLY A 747 -24.07 24.36 18.80
CA GLY A 747 -22.67 24.20 18.47
C GLY A 747 -22.42 23.01 17.54
N THR A 748 -21.14 22.75 17.27
CA THR A 748 -20.66 21.61 16.47
C THR A 748 -19.70 20.75 17.26
N PHE A 749 -19.68 19.45 16.98
CA PHE A 749 -18.73 18.51 17.58
C PHE A 749 -18.32 17.43 16.58
N VAL A 750 -17.19 16.78 16.87
CA VAL A 750 -16.67 15.65 16.08
C VAL A 750 -16.74 14.39 16.93
N VAL A 751 -17.15 13.30 16.31
CA VAL A 751 -16.97 11.93 16.81
C VAL A 751 -15.77 11.35 16.07
N ALA A 752 -14.73 11.03 16.82
CA ALA A 752 -13.51 10.40 16.32
C ALA A 752 -13.17 9.20 17.23
N GLY A 753 -13.19 8.01 16.64
CA GLY A 753 -13.24 6.74 17.38
C GLY A 753 -12.09 6.53 18.36
N ASN A 754 -12.42 5.88 19.47
CA ASN A 754 -11.66 5.62 20.71
C ASN A 754 -11.93 6.56 21.90
N ASN A 755 -12.34 7.82 21.68
CA ASN A 755 -12.69 8.75 22.75
C ASN A 755 -14.20 8.99 22.86
N SER A 756 -14.72 9.14 24.08
CA SER A 756 -16.12 9.54 24.30
C SER A 756 -16.24 11.07 24.26
N THR A 757 -16.89 11.60 23.23
CA THR A 757 -17.12 13.05 23.13
C THR A 757 -18.11 13.49 24.22
N SER A 758 -17.74 14.49 25.03
CA SER A 758 -18.57 15.01 26.12
C SER A 758 -18.77 16.52 25.99
N ILE A 759 -20.01 16.99 26.11
CA ILE A 759 -20.42 18.39 25.90
C ILE A 759 -21.29 18.83 27.08
N VAL A 760 -20.93 19.93 27.76
CA VAL A 760 -21.74 20.50 28.86
C VAL A 760 -22.56 21.67 28.33
N VAL A 761 -23.88 21.63 28.52
CA VAL A 761 -24.81 22.70 28.16
C VAL A 761 -25.24 23.45 29.43
N ASN A 762 -24.95 24.75 29.49
CA ASN A 762 -25.18 25.56 30.68
C ASN A 762 -26.46 26.39 30.53
N PHE A 763 -27.41 26.18 31.45
CA PHE A 763 -28.72 26.83 31.45
C PHE A 763 -28.79 27.97 32.48
N ASN A 764 -29.49 29.04 32.11
CA ASN A 764 -29.70 30.23 32.95
C ASN A 764 -31.20 30.56 33.01
N PRO A 765 -31.75 30.98 34.16
CA PRO A 765 -33.17 31.34 34.28
C PRO A 765 -33.51 32.59 33.46
N VAL A 766 -34.75 32.65 32.97
CA VAL A 766 -35.28 33.83 32.26
C VAL A 766 -35.99 34.77 33.25
N LEU A 767 -35.53 36.03 33.31
CA LEU A 767 -36.04 37.07 34.22
C LEU A 767 -36.79 38.18 33.46
N TYR A 768 -37.73 38.81 34.16
CA TYR A 768 -38.59 39.89 33.70
C TYR A 768 -38.65 40.98 34.79
N ASN A 769 -38.54 42.25 34.39
CA ASN A 769 -38.61 43.38 35.32
C ASN A 769 -40.05 43.90 35.49
N GLU A 770 -40.44 44.22 36.71
CA GLU A 770 -41.77 44.77 37.06
C GLU A 770 -41.63 45.97 38.01
N SER A 771 -42.51 46.97 37.91
CA SER A 771 -42.41 48.21 38.71
C SER A 771 -43.66 48.52 39.53
N PHE A 772 -43.46 49.07 40.72
CA PHE A 772 -44.49 49.46 41.67
C PHE A 772 -44.32 50.94 42.03
N ILE A 773 -45.38 51.75 41.94
CA ILE A 773 -45.36 53.19 42.18
C ILE A 773 -46.31 53.56 43.32
N GLU A 774 -45.83 54.32 44.32
CA GLU A 774 -46.70 54.89 45.36
C GLU A 774 -47.36 56.21 44.92
N VAL A 775 -48.59 56.42 45.40
CA VAL A 775 -49.34 57.66 45.24
C VAL A 775 -50.06 57.99 46.56
N GLY A 776 -50.02 59.27 46.95
CA GLY A 776 -50.79 59.80 48.07
C GLY A 776 -49.99 60.04 49.35
N MET A 777 -48.72 59.63 49.43
CA MET A 777 -47.82 60.11 50.48
C MET A 777 -47.23 61.49 50.10
N PRO A 778 -46.98 62.41 51.07
CA PRO A 778 -46.33 63.69 50.78
C PRO A 778 -44.84 63.50 50.38
N VAL A 779 -44.10 62.77 51.22
CA VAL A 779 -42.79 62.13 50.99
C VAL A 779 -42.63 61.05 52.08
N GLY A 780 -41.98 59.91 51.82
CA GLY A 780 -41.60 59.00 52.91
C GLY A 780 -41.05 57.63 52.51
N TYR A 781 -40.62 56.89 53.53
CA TYR A 781 -40.24 55.48 53.43
C TYR A 781 -41.46 54.59 53.22
N TRP A 782 -41.40 53.71 52.21
CA TRP A 782 -42.39 52.65 51.99
C TRP A 782 -41.72 51.36 51.52
N TYR A 783 -42.45 50.25 51.66
CA TYR A 783 -41.94 48.92 51.37
C TYR A 783 -43.03 47.96 50.87
N LEU A 784 -42.58 46.91 50.19
CA LEU A 784 -43.35 45.80 49.66
C LEU A 784 -42.80 44.49 50.22
N ASN A 785 -43.64 43.74 50.92
CA ASN A 785 -43.40 42.31 51.16
C ASN A 785 -43.98 41.53 49.98
N ILE A 786 -43.17 40.73 49.30
CA ILE A 786 -43.54 40.00 48.08
C ILE A 786 -43.27 38.51 48.28
N THR A 787 -44.28 37.68 48.03
CA THR A 787 -44.24 36.23 48.23
C THR A 787 -44.54 35.52 46.91
N ASN A 788 -43.66 34.60 46.50
CA ASN A 788 -43.89 33.81 45.28
C ASN A 788 -44.85 32.62 45.53
N SER A 789 -45.26 31.93 44.46
CA SER A 789 -46.11 30.74 44.52
C SER A 789 -45.55 29.57 45.35
N SER A 790 -44.25 29.54 45.65
CA SER A 790 -43.62 28.55 46.55
C SER A 790 -43.51 29.04 48.01
N GLY A 791 -44.23 30.10 48.39
CA GLY A 791 -44.24 30.65 49.76
C GLY A 791 -42.97 31.42 50.16
N LYS A 792 -41.97 31.55 49.28
CA LYS A 792 -40.73 32.27 49.56
C LYS A 792 -41.00 33.78 49.49
N THR A 793 -40.81 34.45 50.63
CA THR A 793 -41.04 35.89 50.78
C THR A 793 -39.72 36.66 50.76
N PHE A 794 -39.72 37.82 50.10
CA PHE A 794 -38.63 38.80 50.10
C PHE A 794 -39.22 40.22 50.27
N ILE A 795 -38.38 41.17 50.67
CA ILE A 795 -38.80 42.55 50.96
C ILE A 795 -38.02 43.51 50.07
N ALA A 796 -38.74 44.44 49.44
CA ALA A 796 -38.18 45.57 48.72
C ALA A 796 -38.66 46.87 49.37
N SER A 797 -37.83 47.91 49.41
CA SER A 797 -38.17 49.21 50.02
C SER A 797 -37.54 50.38 49.30
N SER A 798 -38.14 51.57 49.45
CA SER A 798 -37.74 52.78 48.75
C SER A 798 -38.11 54.04 49.56
N ASN A 799 -37.34 55.10 49.35
CA ASN A 799 -37.70 56.48 49.73
C ASN A 799 -38.05 57.33 48.50
N SER A 800 -38.06 56.73 47.30
CA SER A 800 -38.58 57.33 46.08
C SER A 800 -39.97 56.76 45.78
N THR A 801 -40.69 57.35 44.85
CA THR A 801 -42.04 56.87 44.48
C THR A 801 -42.05 55.52 43.78
N ASN A 802 -40.91 54.90 43.41
CA ASN A 802 -40.84 53.66 42.65
C ASN A 802 -40.00 52.55 43.34
N ILE A 803 -40.39 51.30 43.14
CA ILE A 803 -39.66 50.05 43.40
C ILE A 803 -39.72 49.19 42.12
N SER A 804 -38.56 48.76 41.59
CA SER A 804 -38.47 47.91 40.39
C SER A 804 -37.73 46.61 40.71
N LEU A 805 -38.18 45.47 40.16
CA LEU A 805 -37.74 44.13 40.56
C LEU A 805 -37.69 43.14 39.39
N GLU A 806 -36.58 42.43 39.26
CA GLU A 806 -36.42 41.31 38.32
C GLU A 806 -36.86 39.97 38.94
N MET A 807 -37.76 39.28 38.25
CA MET A 807 -38.41 38.04 38.72
C MET A 807 -38.63 37.06 37.57
N MET A 808 -38.75 35.76 37.86
CA MET A 808 -39.07 34.74 36.85
C MET A 808 -40.57 34.79 36.48
N ASN A 809 -40.98 34.04 35.43
CA ASN A 809 -42.40 33.77 35.20
C ASN A 809 -43.03 33.12 36.45
N GLY A 810 -44.22 33.57 36.84
CA GLY A 810 -44.87 33.09 38.06
C GLY A 810 -45.92 34.06 38.61
N THR A 811 -46.64 33.60 39.62
CA THR A 811 -47.60 34.42 40.38
C THR A 811 -46.96 34.81 41.71
N TYR A 812 -47.06 36.09 42.06
CA TYR A 812 -46.51 36.68 43.27
C TYR A 812 -47.59 37.51 43.97
N THR A 813 -47.79 37.31 45.27
CA THR A 813 -48.62 38.20 46.10
C THR A 813 -47.74 39.29 46.73
N TYR A 814 -48.30 40.49 46.92
CA TYR A 814 -47.60 41.61 47.52
C TYR A 814 -48.45 42.32 48.57
N ARG A 815 -47.80 42.90 49.58
CA ARG A 815 -48.41 43.77 50.59
C ARG A 815 -47.54 45.01 50.81
N ALA A 816 -48.14 46.19 50.68
CA ALA A 816 -47.47 47.46 50.93
C ALA A 816 -47.50 47.87 52.43
N GLY A 817 -46.61 48.80 52.79
CA GLY A 817 -46.61 49.50 54.08
C GLY A 817 -45.77 50.78 54.00
N SER A 818 -46.04 51.73 54.90
CA SER A 818 -45.26 52.98 55.02
C SER A 818 -44.64 53.12 56.41
N GLY A 819 -43.60 53.95 56.52
CA GLY A 819 -43.04 54.38 57.81
C GLY A 819 -43.85 55.47 58.52
N ASN A 820 -44.83 56.09 57.85
CA ASN A 820 -45.60 57.21 58.39
C ASN A 820 -46.97 56.72 58.89
N ARG A 821 -47.16 56.72 60.22
CA ARG A 821 -48.38 56.23 60.88
C ARG A 821 -49.66 57.01 60.52
N LEU A 822 -49.55 58.18 59.87
CA LEU A 822 -50.69 58.95 59.37
C LEU A 822 -51.16 58.51 57.97
N TYR A 823 -50.41 57.64 57.29
CA TYR A 823 -50.65 57.21 55.90
C TYR A 823 -50.61 55.69 55.78
N PHE A 824 -51.78 55.07 55.66
CA PHE A 824 -51.92 53.62 55.57
C PHE A 824 -52.36 53.15 54.18
N ASN A 825 -51.92 51.96 53.80
CA ASN A 825 -52.47 51.15 52.72
C ASN A 825 -53.03 49.86 53.35
N SER A 826 -54.26 49.49 52.98
CA SER A 826 -54.98 48.34 53.53
C SER A 826 -55.04 47.14 52.58
N THR A 827 -54.31 47.17 51.46
CA THR A 827 -54.53 46.29 50.32
C THR A 827 -53.36 45.33 50.09
N THR A 828 -53.67 44.04 50.04
CA THR A 828 -52.82 43.01 49.42
C THR A 828 -53.21 42.85 47.96
N GLY A 829 -52.23 42.73 47.06
CA GLY A 829 -52.48 42.46 45.65
C GLY A 829 -51.69 41.27 45.11
N THR A 830 -51.87 40.99 43.83
CA THR A 830 -51.21 39.89 43.11
C THR A 830 -50.70 40.38 41.77
N VAL A 831 -49.50 39.95 41.38
CA VAL A 831 -48.93 40.14 40.03
C VAL A 831 -48.64 38.78 39.41
N ILE A 832 -48.85 38.67 38.09
CA ILE A 832 -48.61 37.45 37.31
C ILE A 832 -47.65 37.81 36.17
N LEU A 833 -46.46 37.24 36.20
CA LEU A 833 -45.45 37.39 35.15
C LEU A 833 -45.54 36.19 34.20
N SER A 834 -45.78 36.48 32.92
CA SER A 834 -46.05 35.49 31.86
C SER A 834 -45.47 35.93 30.52
N GLY A 835 -44.18 36.27 30.49
CA GLY A 835 -43.47 36.68 29.27
C GLY A 835 -43.80 38.07 28.74
N GLY A 836 -44.45 38.92 29.55
CA GLY A 836 -44.98 40.23 29.16
C GLY A 836 -43.95 41.34 28.99
N LYS A 837 -44.42 42.51 28.56
CA LYS A 837 -43.72 43.78 28.77
C LYS A 837 -43.83 44.19 30.25
N PRO A 838 -42.87 44.95 30.81
CA PRO A 838 -42.98 45.48 32.17
C PRO A 838 -44.29 46.23 32.37
N SER A 839 -45.05 45.87 33.39
CA SER A 839 -46.23 46.60 33.84
C SER A 839 -45.87 47.52 35.02
N THR A 840 -46.85 48.31 35.46
CA THR A 840 -46.68 49.28 36.54
C THR A 840 -47.89 49.24 37.46
N ILE A 841 -47.64 48.93 38.73
CA ILE A 841 -48.67 48.70 39.75
C ILE A 841 -48.71 49.91 40.69
N ILE A 842 -49.88 50.54 40.83
CA ILE A 842 -50.06 51.75 41.66
C ILE A 842 -50.51 51.38 43.07
N ILE A 843 -49.86 51.96 44.09
CA ILE A 843 -50.08 51.73 45.52
C ILE A 843 -50.56 53.03 46.17
N ASN A 844 -51.81 53.08 46.64
CA ASN A 844 -52.42 54.31 47.18
C ASN A 844 -52.40 54.38 48.72
N PHE A 845 -52.16 55.55 49.31
CA PHE A 845 -52.15 55.81 50.77
C PHE A 845 -53.14 56.93 51.18
N ASN A 846 -53.75 56.86 52.38
CA ASN A 846 -54.85 57.76 52.82
C ASN A 846 -54.75 58.29 54.29
N PRO A 847 -55.33 59.48 54.61
CA PRO A 847 -55.34 60.13 55.95
C PRO A 847 -56.64 59.95 56.78
N TYR A 848 -56.82 60.73 57.88
CA TYR A 848 -57.85 60.54 58.94
C TYR A 848 -58.40 61.88 59.54
N LEU A 849 -59.67 61.94 60.05
CA LEU A 849 -60.41 63.17 60.46
C LEU A 849 -61.35 62.99 61.70
N ILE A 850 -61.86 64.08 62.31
CA ILE A 850 -62.57 64.14 63.64
C ILE A 850 -63.79 65.12 63.61
N PRO A 851 -64.93 64.86 64.32
CA PRO A 851 -66.11 65.74 64.36
C PRO A 851 -66.11 66.89 65.39
N VAL A 852 -66.92 67.94 65.14
CA VAL A 852 -67.27 69.04 66.06
C VAL A 852 -68.75 69.44 65.88
N VAL A 853 -69.48 69.66 66.98
CA VAL A 853 -70.94 69.89 67.03
C VAL A 853 -71.28 71.29 67.58
N PHE A 854 -72.33 71.90 67.03
CA PHE A 854 -72.96 73.11 67.57
C PHE A 854 -74.45 72.85 67.80
N ASN A 855 -74.99 73.26 68.94
CA ASN A 855 -76.43 73.14 69.28
C ASN A 855 -77.08 74.52 69.52
N GLU A 856 -78.37 74.67 69.19
CA GLU A 856 -79.17 75.85 69.57
C GLU A 856 -80.25 75.56 70.62
N THR A 857 -80.65 76.63 71.31
CA THR A 857 -81.82 76.68 72.18
C THR A 857 -82.52 78.04 72.07
N GLY A 858 -83.85 78.05 72.12
CA GLY A 858 -84.66 79.27 72.23
C GLY A 858 -85.24 79.80 70.92
N LEU A 859 -84.91 79.20 69.77
CA LEU A 859 -85.62 79.48 68.53
C LEU A 859 -86.98 78.74 68.48
N PRO A 860 -87.97 79.26 67.71
CA PRO A 860 -89.15 78.49 67.33
C PRO A 860 -88.75 77.26 66.51
N ASN A 861 -89.32 76.09 66.84
CA ASN A 861 -88.94 74.83 66.21
C ASN A 861 -89.09 74.88 64.67
N GLY A 862 -88.06 74.43 63.94
CA GLY A 862 -87.95 74.53 62.48
C GLY A 862 -87.37 75.85 61.95
N THR A 863 -86.97 76.80 62.80
CA THR A 863 -86.27 78.01 62.36
C THR A 863 -84.88 77.67 61.81
N LEU A 864 -84.58 78.09 60.58
CA LEU A 864 -83.26 77.93 59.99
C LEU A 864 -82.24 78.83 60.71
N TRP A 865 -81.19 78.22 61.26
CA TRP A 865 -80.02 78.88 61.82
C TRP A 865 -78.74 78.37 61.16
N SER A 866 -77.64 79.12 61.31
CA SER A 866 -76.38 78.80 60.63
C SER A 866 -75.17 79.15 61.48
N VAL A 867 -74.17 78.26 61.44
CA VAL A 867 -72.85 78.45 62.04
C VAL A 867 -71.81 78.49 60.93
N THR A 868 -70.95 79.50 60.96
CA THR A 868 -69.67 79.49 60.26
C THR A 868 -68.61 78.97 61.21
N PHE A 869 -67.85 77.94 60.84
CA PHE A 869 -66.72 77.41 61.59
C PHE A 869 -65.46 77.40 60.71
N GLY A 870 -64.42 78.13 61.12
CA GLY A 870 -63.23 78.36 60.30
C GLY A 870 -63.53 79.13 59.01
N LYS A 871 -63.72 78.39 57.91
CA LYS A 871 -64.10 78.92 56.57
C LYS A 871 -65.39 78.31 56.01
N GLU A 872 -65.94 77.29 56.66
CA GLU A 872 -67.12 76.58 56.18
C GLU A 872 -68.36 77.07 56.93
N THR A 873 -69.49 77.19 56.24
CA THR A 873 -70.76 77.61 56.84
C THR A 873 -71.82 76.56 56.59
N LEU A 874 -72.39 76.03 57.67
CA LEU A 874 -73.45 75.03 57.63
C LEU A 874 -74.71 75.62 58.25
N SER A 875 -75.86 75.20 57.72
CA SER A 875 -77.19 75.69 58.11
C SER A 875 -78.12 74.52 58.42
N SER A 876 -78.97 74.67 59.42
CA SER A 876 -79.87 73.62 59.92
C SER A 876 -81.17 74.23 60.44
N SER A 877 -82.27 73.52 60.26
CA SER A 877 -83.56 73.80 60.94
C SER A 877 -83.80 72.86 62.14
N ASN A 878 -82.84 71.98 62.41
CA ASN A 878 -82.80 71.13 63.61
C ASN A 878 -81.98 71.85 64.70
N SER A 879 -82.09 71.40 65.95
CA SER A 879 -81.34 71.99 67.07
C SER A 879 -79.81 71.76 67.05
N SER A 880 -79.23 71.22 65.96
CA SER A 880 -77.79 70.96 65.84
C SER A 880 -77.22 71.07 64.41
N ILE A 881 -75.90 71.31 64.34
CA ILE A 881 -75.01 71.41 63.15
C ILE A 881 -73.68 70.69 63.48
N VAL A 882 -73.05 69.99 62.51
CA VAL A 882 -71.80 69.21 62.73
C VAL A 882 -70.79 69.45 61.59
N PHE A 883 -69.52 69.63 61.94
CA PHE A 883 -68.36 69.75 61.03
C PHE A 883 -67.39 68.58 61.23
N TYR A 884 -66.57 68.26 60.22
CA TYR A 884 -65.47 67.28 60.33
C TYR A 884 -64.13 67.92 59.93
N VAL A 885 -63.16 67.94 60.86
CA VAL A 885 -61.87 68.63 60.72
C VAL A 885 -60.71 67.76 61.25
N SER A 886 -59.47 68.14 60.91
CA SER A 886 -58.27 67.63 61.59
C SER A 886 -57.99 68.42 62.87
N ASN A 887 -57.13 67.91 63.77
CA ASN A 887 -56.69 68.62 64.98
C ASN A 887 -56.22 70.05 64.65
N SER A 888 -56.95 71.05 65.14
CA SER A 888 -56.80 72.45 64.78
C SER A 888 -57.60 73.35 65.73
N THR A 889 -57.33 74.65 65.74
CA THR A 889 -58.15 75.64 66.46
C THR A 889 -58.81 76.57 65.45
N LEU A 890 -60.14 76.70 65.53
CA LEU A 890 -60.95 77.43 64.57
C LEU A 890 -61.95 78.35 65.29
N SER A 891 -62.20 79.53 64.74
CA SER A 891 -63.23 80.46 65.22
C SER A 891 -64.62 80.07 64.69
N PHE A 892 -65.67 80.43 65.43
CA PHE A 892 -67.06 80.29 64.99
C PHE A 892 -67.83 81.61 65.03
N ASN A 893 -68.88 81.72 64.20
CA ASN A 893 -69.80 82.85 64.18
C ASN A 893 -71.22 82.36 63.89
N ILE A 894 -72.21 82.93 64.60
CA ILE A 894 -73.63 82.57 64.48
C ILE A 894 -74.34 83.61 63.63
N SER A 895 -75.02 83.14 62.57
CA SER A 895 -75.75 84.04 61.67
C SER A 895 -76.92 84.74 62.37
N LYS A 896 -77.09 86.04 62.09
CA LYS A 896 -78.12 86.88 62.73
C LYS A 896 -79.52 86.49 62.26
N ILE A 897 -80.38 86.10 63.20
CA ILE A 897 -81.79 85.73 62.94
C ILE A 897 -82.70 86.91 63.25
N THR A 898 -83.61 87.23 62.34
CA THR A 898 -84.51 88.39 62.48
C THR A 898 -85.46 88.21 63.66
N GLY A 899 -85.51 89.21 64.54
CA GLY A 899 -86.31 89.18 65.78
C GLY A 899 -85.57 88.64 67.01
N PHE A 900 -84.52 87.82 66.82
CA PHE A 900 -83.81 87.12 67.90
C PHE A 900 -82.35 87.59 68.09
N HIS A 901 -81.78 87.37 69.28
CA HIS A 901 -80.37 87.63 69.60
C HIS A 901 -79.64 86.36 70.05
N ALA A 902 -78.58 85.97 69.33
CA ALA A 902 -77.75 84.78 69.63
C ALA A 902 -76.72 85.05 70.73
N THR A 903 -76.54 84.10 71.65
CA THR A 903 -75.61 84.20 72.78
C THR A 903 -74.93 82.85 73.04
N PRO A 904 -73.59 82.72 72.91
CA PRO A 904 -72.67 83.69 72.31
C PRO A 904 -72.90 83.81 70.79
N PRO A 905 -72.76 85.00 70.18
CA PRO A 905 -72.87 85.16 68.73
C PRO A 905 -71.60 84.77 67.96
N ASN A 906 -70.48 84.51 68.65
CA ASN A 906 -69.20 84.04 68.09
C ASN A 906 -68.26 83.54 69.21
N GLY A 907 -67.22 82.79 68.83
CA GLY A 907 -66.22 82.23 69.74
C GLY A 907 -65.11 81.47 69.01
N SER A 908 -64.43 80.54 69.68
CA SER A 908 -63.39 79.67 69.07
C SER A 908 -63.19 78.35 69.82
N ILE A 909 -62.97 77.26 69.08
CA ILE A 909 -62.86 75.89 69.59
C ILE A 909 -61.51 75.28 69.17
N SER A 910 -60.84 74.57 70.09
CA SER A 910 -59.61 73.80 69.84
C SER A 910 -59.90 72.30 69.79
N VAL A 911 -59.80 71.69 68.60
CA VAL A 911 -60.08 70.28 68.35
C VAL A 911 -58.83 69.44 68.56
N ASN A 912 -58.88 68.49 69.51
CA ASN A 912 -57.73 67.66 69.92
C ASN A 912 -58.13 66.18 70.11
N GLY A 913 -58.37 65.46 69.02
CA GLY A 913 -58.49 63.99 69.01
C GLY A 913 -59.84 63.41 69.45
N HIS A 914 -60.82 64.24 69.82
CA HIS A 914 -62.14 63.83 70.28
C HIS A 914 -63.22 64.83 69.83
N GLU A 915 -64.49 64.39 69.91
CA GLU A 915 -65.66 65.21 69.59
C GLU A 915 -65.88 66.32 70.63
N ILE A 916 -66.32 67.49 70.17
CA ILE A 916 -66.56 68.68 71.01
C ILE A 916 -67.91 69.28 70.64
N THR A 917 -68.68 69.74 71.64
CA THR A 917 -70.01 70.34 71.46
C THR A 917 -70.12 71.73 72.07
N GLU A 918 -70.50 72.71 71.26
CA GLU A 918 -70.73 74.12 71.63
C GLU A 918 -72.24 74.44 71.67
N SER A 919 -72.70 75.35 72.53
CA SER A 919 -74.14 75.62 72.75
C SER A 919 -74.51 77.11 72.66
N ILE A 920 -75.58 77.41 71.92
CA ILE A 920 -76.01 78.76 71.54
C ILE A 920 -77.45 79.00 72.01
N ALA A 921 -77.74 80.18 72.58
CA ALA A 921 -79.07 80.55 73.09
C ALA A 921 -79.65 81.80 72.39
N PHE A 922 -80.96 81.81 72.11
CA PHE A 922 -81.67 82.87 71.38
C PHE A 922 -82.83 83.49 72.18
N SER A 923 -83.02 84.82 72.08
CA SER A 923 -84.11 85.57 72.77
C SER A 923 -84.69 86.73 71.93
N ALA A 924 -85.96 87.10 72.16
CA ALA A 924 -86.77 87.92 71.23
C ALA A 924 -87.01 89.39 71.65
N ASN A 925 -87.22 90.29 70.67
CA ASN A 925 -87.27 91.75 70.85
C ASN A 925 -88.66 92.40 70.61
N LYS A 926 -88.96 93.51 71.30
CA LYS A 926 -90.23 94.28 71.21
C LYS A 926 -90.25 95.32 70.07
N GLN A 927 -91.44 95.67 69.58
CA GLN A 927 -91.65 96.57 68.44
C GLN A 927 -92.24 97.96 68.78
N THR A 928 -91.83 98.96 68.00
CA THR A 928 -92.67 100.01 67.37
C THR A 928 -92.10 100.25 65.95
N GLY A 929 -92.80 100.89 65.02
CA GLY A 929 -92.27 101.05 63.65
C GLY A 929 -93.06 101.99 62.73
N ASN A 930 -92.57 102.20 61.51
CA ASN A 930 -93.34 102.79 60.39
C ASN A 930 -92.62 102.68 59.01
N ALA A 931 -93.40 102.88 57.95
CA ALA A 931 -93.04 103.37 56.60
C ALA A 931 -91.98 102.65 55.70
N PHE A 932 -92.47 101.69 54.89
CA PHE A 932 -92.52 101.72 53.41
C PHE A 932 -91.34 102.12 52.45
N LEU A 933 -91.28 101.31 51.36
CA LEU A 933 -90.92 101.58 49.95
C LEU A 933 -89.45 101.52 49.43
N ASN A 934 -89.34 100.77 48.32
CA ASN A 934 -88.56 101.03 47.08
C ASN A 934 -87.02 100.88 47.05
N TYR A 935 -86.38 100.48 45.94
CA TYR A 935 -86.82 99.67 44.77
C TYR A 935 -85.59 99.27 43.93
N THR A 936 -85.51 98.04 43.41
CA THR A 936 -84.48 97.57 42.42
C THR A 936 -83.00 97.75 42.90
N ALA A 937 -81.91 97.38 42.20
CA ALA A 937 -81.70 96.87 40.83
C ALA A 937 -80.46 95.93 40.82
N ILE A 938 -80.49 94.75 40.17
CA ILE A 938 -79.93 94.49 38.82
C ILE A 938 -78.50 93.87 38.78
N LEU A 939 -78.47 92.64 38.23
CA LEU A 939 -77.45 91.97 37.39
C LEU A 939 -76.01 91.62 37.83
N SER A 940 -75.63 90.47 37.25
CA SER A 940 -74.33 90.11 36.63
C SER A 940 -73.12 89.77 37.51
N SER A 941 -72.87 88.47 37.61
CA SER A 941 -71.53 87.91 37.34
C SER A 941 -71.27 87.91 35.83
N ARG A 942 -70.49 88.86 35.31
CA ARG A 942 -69.98 88.81 33.93
C ARG A 942 -68.70 89.62 33.72
N VAL A 943 -67.90 89.11 32.77
CA VAL A 943 -66.94 89.82 31.91
C VAL A 943 -65.65 90.30 32.65
N PHE A 944 -64.44 89.79 32.38
CA PHE A 944 -63.67 89.55 31.13
C PHE A 944 -62.81 90.77 30.75
N GLN A 945 -61.48 90.61 30.83
CA GLN A 945 -60.49 91.06 29.84
C GLN A 945 -59.13 90.39 30.19
N VAL A 946 -58.52 89.64 29.27
CA VAL A 946 -57.58 90.09 28.23
C VAL A 946 -56.27 90.64 28.80
N PHE A 947 -55.25 89.79 28.81
CA PHE A 947 -54.10 89.91 27.89
C PHE A 947 -54.10 88.59 27.06
N ILE A 948 -53.87 88.56 25.72
CA ILE A 948 -52.61 88.86 25.01
C ILE A 948 -51.52 87.89 25.52
N THR A 949 -50.89 87.00 24.75
CA THR A 949 -50.65 86.89 23.28
C THR A 949 -50.84 85.42 22.81
N LEU A 950 -50.93 85.07 21.52
CA LEU A 950 -49.82 84.83 20.56
C LEU A 950 -48.58 84.14 21.19
N ALA A 951 -47.94 83.15 20.57
CA ALA A 951 -48.22 82.41 19.33
C ALA A 951 -47.56 81.01 19.40
N ALA A 952 -47.66 80.26 18.29
CA ALA A 952 -47.15 78.90 18.06
C ALA A 952 -48.00 77.74 18.64
N LEU A 953 -48.47 76.78 17.83
CA LEU A 953 -48.53 76.77 16.36
C LEU A 953 -49.58 75.73 15.86
N THR A 954 -50.77 76.18 15.45
CA THR A 954 -51.76 75.35 14.71
C THR A 954 -51.63 75.55 13.20
N LEU A 955 -50.39 75.48 12.72
CA LEU A 955 -49.96 75.47 11.31
C LEU A 955 -48.74 74.52 11.26
N ILE A 956 -48.34 73.87 10.17
CA ILE A 956 -48.99 73.48 8.91
C ILE A 956 -48.34 72.10 8.64
N SER A 957 -49.04 70.97 8.48
CA SER A 957 -49.72 70.54 7.25
C SER A 957 -48.93 70.69 5.93
N ALA A 958 -47.59 70.78 5.96
CA ALA A 958 -46.72 70.75 4.77
C ALA A 958 -45.36 70.08 5.03
N ALA A 959 -44.74 69.59 3.96
CA ALA A 959 -43.33 69.17 3.83
C ALA A 959 -42.70 68.41 5.03
N ALA A 960 -42.83 67.08 5.11
CA ALA A 960 -41.88 66.13 4.51
C ALA A 960 -40.64 65.86 5.41
N ILE A 961 -39.60 65.23 4.83
CA ILE A 961 -38.26 64.98 5.41
C ILE A 961 -38.20 63.89 6.51
N VAL A 962 -37.79 62.70 6.06
CA VAL A 962 -36.96 61.69 6.75
C VAL A 962 -37.62 60.64 7.68
N ALA A 963 -37.14 59.39 7.47
CA ALA A 963 -37.14 58.25 8.39
C ALA A 963 -38.48 57.64 8.90
N ARG A 964 -39.28 57.06 8.00
CA ARG A 964 -39.82 55.70 8.29
C ARG A 964 -40.08 54.81 7.06
N ARG A 965 -39.12 53.89 6.85
CA ARG A 965 -39.27 52.48 6.39
C ARG A 965 -40.37 52.16 5.35
N ARG A 966 -39.96 51.51 4.25
CA ARG A 966 -40.17 50.05 4.07
C ARG A 966 -39.62 49.46 2.76
N ARG A 967 -39.08 48.24 2.88
CA ARG A 967 -38.77 47.24 1.85
C ARG A 967 -37.55 47.57 0.96
N LYS A 968 -36.74 46.58 0.56
CA LYS A 968 -36.74 45.17 1.01
C LYS A 968 -35.97 45.05 2.33
#